data_AF-A0A0R2DDN1-F1
#
_entry.id   AF-A0A0R2DDN1-F1
#
_cell.length_a   1.000
_cell.length_b   1.000
_cell.length_c   1.000
_cell.angle_alpha   90.00
_cell.angle_beta   90.00
_cell.angle_gamma   90.00
#
_symmetry.space_group_name_H-M   'P 1'
#
loop_
_entity.id
_entity.type
_entity.pdbx_description
1 polymer ?
#
loop_
_entity_poly.entity_id
_entity_poly.type
_entity_poly.pdbx_seq_one_letter_code
_entity_poly.pdbx_strand_id
1 'polypeptide(L)'
;MFNSTNTKEHYKMYKKGKAWIFAGIFTATLILGSGGVKTAQADTMATAGEDAPASEATAKDATNSVDKSAVLKGSTGDDSGNGTTDKSTGLPADKSTGDRTGKSAGVDTPDNVVKSTPPAKPDPTNKKPDSTTSDSVTDKSAAKVTIAEPKAPTGSSRSALLRNNVVASVAAAPLAATITESIDDWMPDKNLQTFVYYTIKNTFGLTSPAQITKDMLSQVKTLVMAPKLAEENKEYFLSTIQMKNLDGLQYATNLEYLSIYPDIDASTIWNGKFAMGQLSDINGIANLPKLDDVNLQMNNLTDVSVLSTLHLTSVSLSYNHITDISPLLSSIASLPAYQTVAYQTIKLPEITLNSKTKSYTAPSFIIKTADGGNVPITGVGPSMYYAGMNSGATPTSVSPTTVSWNNFTANSGFLFMDWSDPLFGEAGYPYEGEIIVPYRLSDTVGNVNVNFKRADGTILAPQITMAGDLGTNFDLNKDANVMNTVSAIMNKGLQYNGTENGEAITGVYAEDPSNITLIFGDKQIATTFNYLDDKGNTLAASQTMTGNLGQNWQVAIPSVTGYTFKSANQDGTAMTVTNNQLSGTLTADSNVNLIYVANDETATIHYVYADGTTAAADKTVTGKFGDAIVFPTAPVISGFTPSTLAATKYGDGTTANVFTVTYTKDPVTPVTPSHQVTVTVHYQDATGKTVAPDEILTGHVGDQYASTAKTVTGYTLTSTPSNATGTFGDTDSAITYIYTAVTNGGAGDKPSTPNKPGTPNKPGQPSKPGKITPSKGGQAAGINPGSHVVPAEGAAAATVTPLTYSTTLPNPKAKTTLPQTNDETTSPLWGLAVLGSLFGLVGLKRRKHNN
;
A
#
# COMPACT_ATOMS: atom_id res chain seq x y z
N MET A 1 -32.06 -54.88 -33.46
CA MET A 1 -32.65 -54.86 -32.10
C MET A 1 -33.07 -53.44 -31.77
N PHE A 2 -34.20 -53.26 -31.09
CA PHE A 2 -34.55 -52.04 -30.35
C PHE A 2 -34.56 -52.39 -28.86
N ASN A 3 -33.91 -51.55 -28.05
CA ASN A 3 -34.26 -51.16 -26.67
C ASN A 3 -33.14 -50.20 -26.20
N SER A 4 -33.37 -48.95 -25.80
CA SER A 4 -34.40 -48.35 -24.93
C SER A 4 -34.05 -48.45 -23.44
N THR A 5 -33.66 -47.30 -22.88
CA THR A 5 -33.98 -46.90 -21.51
C THR A 5 -34.10 -45.36 -21.47
N ASN A 6 -35.14 -44.87 -20.80
CA ASN A 6 -35.30 -43.44 -20.50
C ASN A 6 -34.69 -43.14 -19.13
N THR A 7 -34.18 -41.92 -18.95
CA THR A 7 -34.25 -41.25 -17.64
C THR A 7 -34.55 -39.77 -17.84
N LYS A 8 -35.56 -39.25 -17.13
CA LYS A 8 -35.86 -37.82 -17.01
C LYS A 8 -35.70 -37.44 -15.55
N GLU A 9 -34.98 -36.36 -15.25
CA GLU A 9 -34.97 -35.79 -13.91
C GLU A 9 -35.59 -34.39 -13.90
N HIS A 10 -36.42 -34.12 -12.90
CA HIS A 10 -37.16 -32.87 -12.76
C HIS A 10 -36.56 -32.03 -11.61
N TYR A 11 -35.83 -30.97 -11.96
CA TYR A 11 -35.35 -30.01 -10.96
C TYR A 11 -36.48 -29.07 -10.51
N LYS A 12 -36.86 -29.17 -9.23
CA LYS A 12 -37.79 -28.24 -8.57
C LYS A 12 -37.01 -27.12 -7.88
N MET A 13 -37.06 -25.91 -8.44
CA MET A 13 -36.51 -24.71 -7.81
C MET A 13 -37.36 -24.28 -6.60
N TYR A 14 -36.71 -24.01 -5.46
CA TYR A 14 -37.32 -23.29 -4.33
C TYR A 14 -36.72 -21.89 -4.20
N LYS A 15 -37.54 -20.86 -4.40
CA LYS A 15 -37.17 -19.47 -4.09
C LYS A 15 -37.27 -19.19 -2.60
N LYS A 16 -36.20 -18.69 -1.99
CA LYS A 16 -36.27 -17.84 -0.79
C LYS A 16 -35.01 -16.98 -0.71
N GLY A 17 -35.16 -15.66 -0.77
CA GLY A 17 -34.05 -14.71 -0.59
C GLY A 17 -34.30 -13.78 0.59
N LYS A 18 -33.29 -12.96 0.91
CA LYS A 18 -33.42 -11.67 1.61
C LYS A 18 -32.12 -10.88 1.40
N ALA A 19 -32.25 -9.58 1.17
CA ALA A 19 -31.11 -8.66 1.06
C ALA A 19 -30.64 -8.19 2.45
N TRP A 20 -29.42 -7.65 2.50
CA TRP A 20 -28.91 -6.83 3.61
C TRP A 20 -28.24 -5.57 3.06
N ILE A 21 -28.19 -4.52 3.87
CA ILE A 21 -27.79 -3.16 3.52
C ILE A 21 -26.55 -2.78 4.34
N PHE A 22 -25.62 -2.03 3.75
CA PHE A 22 -24.52 -1.41 4.48
C PHE A 22 -24.98 -0.16 5.22
N ALA A 23 -24.86 -0.16 6.55
CA ALA A 23 -24.74 1.02 7.41
C ALA A 23 -24.13 0.58 8.75
N GLY A 24 -23.28 1.40 9.35
CA GLY A 24 -22.71 1.14 10.68
C GLY A 24 -22.84 2.34 11.59
N ILE A 25 -22.65 2.14 12.90
CA ILE A 25 -22.29 3.16 13.91
C ILE A 25 -21.88 2.47 15.21
N PHE A 26 -21.00 3.10 15.98
CA PHE A 26 -20.55 2.65 17.31
C PHE A 26 -21.66 2.69 18.36
N THR A 27 -21.69 1.71 19.28
CA THR A 27 -21.71 1.98 20.73
C THR A 27 -21.35 0.71 21.52
N ALA A 28 -20.83 0.89 22.74
CA ALA A 28 -20.33 -0.21 23.58
C ALA A 28 -21.23 -0.50 24.79
N THR A 29 -21.28 -1.76 25.22
CA THR A 29 -21.60 -2.13 26.61
C THR A 29 -20.96 -3.49 26.94
N LEU A 30 -20.74 -3.76 28.23
CA LEU A 30 -19.85 -4.81 28.76
C LEU A 30 -20.63 -5.80 29.66
N ILE A 31 -19.97 -6.90 30.10
CA ILE A 31 -20.39 -7.86 31.16
C ILE A 31 -21.46 -8.87 30.66
N LEU A 32 -21.31 -10.21 30.63
CA LEU A 32 -20.26 -11.22 30.97
C LEU A 32 -20.56 -12.49 30.11
N GLY A 33 -19.77 -13.59 30.03
CA GLY A 33 -18.50 -13.96 30.67
C GLY A 33 -18.28 -15.50 30.74
N SER A 34 -17.21 -15.93 31.45
CA SER A 34 -16.79 -17.33 31.75
C SER A 34 -16.17 -18.18 30.61
N GLY A 35 -15.01 -18.81 30.92
CA GLY A 35 -14.29 -19.79 30.08
C GLY A 35 -13.51 -19.20 28.89
N GLY A 36 -12.24 -19.57 28.61
CA GLY A 36 -11.31 -20.43 29.33
C GLY A 36 -10.02 -20.66 28.52
N VAL A 37 -8.93 -21.06 29.18
CA VAL A 37 -7.58 -21.35 28.61
C VAL A 37 -6.81 -20.13 28.06
N LYS A 38 -5.59 -19.91 28.58
CA LYS A 38 -4.55 -19.09 27.94
C LYS A 38 -3.53 -20.01 27.27
N THR A 39 -3.09 -19.69 26.06
CA THR A 39 -1.80 -20.13 25.51
C THR A 39 -0.77 -19.02 25.71
N ALA A 40 0.48 -19.38 25.97
CA ALA A 40 1.56 -18.43 26.22
C ALA A 40 2.36 -18.13 24.94
N GLN A 41 2.74 -16.86 24.77
CA GLN A 41 3.86 -16.47 23.90
C GLN A 41 5.19 -16.85 24.56
N ALA A 42 6.25 -16.96 23.77
CA ALA A 42 7.59 -17.31 24.25
C ALA A 42 8.56 -16.13 24.13
N ASP A 43 9.11 -15.67 25.25
CA ASP A 43 10.18 -14.67 25.26
C ASP A 43 11.52 -15.28 24.82
N THR A 44 12.35 -14.47 24.16
CA THR A 44 13.76 -14.77 23.87
C THR A 44 14.64 -13.68 24.50
N MET A 45 15.75 -14.08 25.12
CA MET A 45 16.56 -13.23 26.01
C MET A 45 17.52 -12.27 25.29
N ALA A 46 17.82 -11.12 25.94
CA ALA A 46 19.19 -10.59 26.01
C ALA A 46 19.43 -9.63 27.22
N THR A 47 20.43 -9.99 28.04
CA THR A 47 21.36 -9.11 28.81
C THR A 47 20.89 -7.82 29.52
N ALA A 48 20.68 -7.95 30.84
CA ALA A 48 21.42 -7.27 31.93
C ALA A 48 21.74 -5.75 31.90
N GLY A 49 21.31 -5.07 32.96
CA GLY A 49 21.83 -3.79 33.48
C GLY A 49 21.29 -3.56 34.91
N GLU A 50 22.13 -3.14 35.85
CA GLU A 50 21.77 -2.96 37.27
C GLU A 50 21.36 -1.50 37.55
N ASP A 51 20.22 -1.28 38.24
CA ASP A 51 20.20 -0.70 39.60
C ASP A 51 18.78 -0.62 40.21
N ALA A 52 18.70 -0.31 41.51
CA ALA A 52 17.46 -0.23 42.34
C ALA A 52 17.10 1.23 42.71
N PRO A 53 16.04 1.56 43.51
CA PRO A 53 15.05 0.72 44.21
C PRO A 53 13.58 1.18 44.02
N ALA A 54 12.67 0.82 44.94
CA ALA A 54 11.21 1.01 44.82
C ALA A 54 10.55 1.81 45.96
N SER A 55 9.39 2.40 45.65
CA SER A 55 8.20 2.50 46.52
C SER A 55 6.95 2.58 45.58
N GLU A 56 5.73 2.13 45.87
CA GLU A 56 4.88 2.22 47.08
C GLU A 56 4.52 3.67 47.48
N ALA A 57 3.26 4.03 47.80
CA ALA A 57 1.97 3.33 47.66
C ALA A 57 0.79 4.34 47.79
N THR A 58 -0.47 3.87 47.64
CA THR A 58 -1.74 4.46 48.13
C THR A 58 -2.11 5.90 47.70
N ALA A 59 -3.25 6.24 47.06
CA ALA A 59 -4.66 5.84 47.20
C ALA A 59 -5.38 6.33 48.48
N LYS A 60 -6.40 7.20 48.30
CA LYS A 60 -7.75 7.10 48.93
C LYS A 60 -8.70 8.27 48.59
N ASP A 61 -10.00 7.95 48.51
CA ASP A 61 -11.23 8.61 49.02
C ASP A 61 -11.41 10.17 48.90
N ALA A 62 -12.62 10.76 48.90
CA ALA A 62 -13.93 10.24 49.29
C ALA A 62 -15.14 10.89 48.55
N THR A 63 -16.19 10.09 48.42
CA THR A 63 -17.64 10.42 48.46
C THR A 63 -18.14 11.87 48.53
N ASN A 64 -19.21 12.17 47.78
CA ASN A 64 -20.55 12.29 48.41
C ASN A 64 -21.73 12.17 47.41
N SER A 65 -22.94 12.02 47.92
CA SER A 65 -24.20 11.88 47.16
C SER A 65 -25.23 12.95 47.55
N VAL A 66 -26.31 13.11 46.76
CA VAL A 66 -27.71 13.03 47.24
C VAL A 66 -28.71 13.18 46.08
N ASP A 67 -29.77 12.39 46.18
CA ASP A 67 -30.98 12.30 45.35
C ASP A 67 -31.95 13.51 45.46
N LYS A 68 -32.58 13.93 44.35
CA LYS A 68 -34.06 14.13 44.29
C LYS A 68 -34.65 14.32 42.89
N SER A 69 -35.98 14.16 42.79
CA SER A 69 -36.72 13.94 41.54
C SER A 69 -37.79 14.99 41.19
N ALA A 70 -38.01 15.17 39.88
CA ALA A 70 -39.26 15.50 39.17
C ALA A 70 -39.97 16.87 39.38
N VAL A 71 -40.78 17.28 38.38
CA VAL A 71 -42.24 17.68 38.46
C VAL A 71 -42.70 18.55 37.26
N LEU A 72 -43.65 18.04 36.46
CA LEU A 72 -44.68 18.75 35.62
C LEU A 72 -44.23 19.78 34.52
N LYS A 73 -45.11 20.40 33.70
CA LYS A 73 -46.21 19.89 32.81
C LYS A 73 -46.80 21.00 31.89
N GLY A 74 -46.43 20.99 30.59
CA GLY A 74 -47.30 21.37 29.43
C GLY A 74 -47.59 22.84 29.04
N SER A 75 -48.12 22.95 27.80
CA SER A 75 -49.09 23.97 27.27
C SER A 75 -48.65 25.02 26.21
N THR A 76 -49.06 24.75 24.94
CA THR A 76 -49.83 25.61 23.99
C THR A 76 -49.37 26.99 23.46
N GLY A 77 -49.43 27.12 22.12
CA GLY A 77 -49.82 28.33 21.34
C GLY A 77 -48.69 29.21 20.79
N ASP A 78 -48.85 30.08 19.78
CA ASP A 78 -49.87 30.36 18.71
C ASP A 78 -49.29 31.50 17.82
N ASP A 79 -49.66 31.85 16.56
CA ASP A 79 -50.46 31.29 15.45
C ASP A 79 -50.20 32.16 14.15
N SER A 80 -50.79 31.82 12.98
CA SER A 80 -51.05 32.66 11.78
C SER A 80 -49.90 32.98 10.79
N GLY A 81 -50.11 33.10 9.46
CA GLY A 81 -51.29 32.70 8.63
C GLY A 81 -51.57 33.58 7.38
N ASN A 82 -51.44 33.03 6.15
CA ASN A 82 -51.98 33.55 4.85
C ASN A 82 -51.71 32.54 3.68
N GLY A 83 -52.43 32.41 2.55
CA GLY A 83 -53.83 32.79 2.23
C GLY A 83 -54.19 32.91 0.71
N THR A 84 -54.65 31.82 0.06
CA THR A 84 -55.43 31.75 -1.22
C THR A 84 -54.74 32.14 -2.55
N THR A 85 -55.15 31.76 -3.78
CA THR A 85 -56.44 31.27 -4.40
C THR A 85 -56.19 30.07 -5.38
N ASP A 86 -57.01 29.00 -5.46
CA ASP A 86 -58.24 28.76 -6.29
C ASP A 86 -57.96 28.61 -7.83
N LYS A 87 -58.59 27.76 -8.69
CA LYS A 87 -59.86 26.97 -8.68
C LYS A 87 -59.87 25.72 -9.64
N SER A 88 -61.00 24.98 -9.66
CA SER A 88 -61.56 23.87 -10.50
C SER A 88 -61.21 23.77 -12.01
N THR A 89 -61.30 22.67 -12.80
CA THR A 89 -62.21 21.47 -12.91
C THR A 89 -61.50 20.22 -13.56
N GLY A 90 -62.02 18.97 -13.70
CA GLY A 90 -63.25 18.34 -13.16
C GLY A 90 -63.93 17.15 -13.94
N LEU A 91 -63.29 15.96 -14.09
CA LEU A 91 -63.93 14.59 -14.25
C LEU A 91 -64.70 14.21 -15.57
N PRO A 92 -65.25 12.97 -15.76
CA PRO A 92 -64.65 11.60 -15.67
C PRO A 92 -65.08 10.61 -16.82
N ALA A 93 -64.54 9.37 -16.85
CA ALA A 93 -65.26 8.14 -17.32
C ALA A 93 -64.48 6.83 -17.01
N ASP A 94 -65.19 5.68 -16.92
CA ASP A 94 -64.67 4.32 -16.67
C ASP A 94 -65.40 3.26 -17.53
N LYS A 95 -64.73 2.12 -17.81
CA LYS A 95 -65.17 0.77 -18.29
C LYS A 95 -64.09 0.12 -19.17
N SER A 96 -64.00 -1.21 -19.35
CA SER A 96 -64.44 -2.40 -18.58
C SER A 96 -64.04 -3.65 -19.39
N THR A 97 -63.89 -4.80 -18.73
CA THR A 97 -63.98 -6.15 -19.35
C THR A 97 -65.31 -6.35 -20.10
N GLY A 98 -65.49 -7.27 -21.06
CA GLY A 98 -64.57 -8.29 -21.62
C GLY A 98 -65.36 -9.47 -22.26
N ASP A 99 -64.69 -10.61 -22.39
CA ASP A 99 -65.21 -11.98 -22.55
C ASP A 99 -65.62 -12.59 -23.93
N ARG A 100 -65.34 -13.90 -23.98
CA ARG A 100 -65.36 -14.96 -24.99
C ARG A 100 -66.62 -15.18 -25.85
N THR A 101 -66.42 -15.73 -27.06
CA THR A 101 -66.93 -17.04 -27.58
C THR A 101 -66.33 -17.30 -28.98
N GLY A 102 -66.22 -18.51 -29.56
CA GLY A 102 -66.44 -19.87 -29.06
C GLY A 102 -66.04 -20.99 -30.06
N LYS A 103 -65.30 -22.01 -29.57
CA LYS A 103 -65.10 -23.40 -30.06
C LYS A 103 -65.75 -23.89 -31.38
N SER A 104 -64.94 -24.31 -32.38
CA SER A 104 -64.98 -25.67 -33.00
C SER A 104 -63.80 -25.95 -33.97
N ALA A 105 -63.52 -27.23 -34.23
CA ALA A 105 -62.69 -27.76 -35.34
C ALA A 105 -63.60 -28.34 -36.45
N GLY A 106 -63.14 -28.84 -37.62
CA GLY A 106 -61.79 -29.06 -38.16
C GLY A 106 -61.86 -29.82 -39.52
N VAL A 107 -60.81 -30.60 -39.88
CA VAL A 107 -60.70 -31.49 -41.08
C VAL A 107 -60.39 -30.71 -42.39
N ASP A 108 -59.48 -31.11 -43.32
CA ASP A 108 -58.74 -32.38 -43.56
C ASP A 108 -57.24 -32.19 -43.98
N THR A 109 -56.54 -33.29 -44.30
CA THR A 109 -55.08 -33.43 -44.67
C THR A 109 -54.89 -34.15 -46.03
N PRO A 110 -53.68 -34.57 -46.53
CA PRO A 110 -52.26 -34.44 -46.11
C PRO A 110 -51.38 -33.75 -47.22
N ASP A 111 -50.11 -34.01 -47.61
CA ASP A 111 -48.98 -34.95 -47.33
C ASP A 111 -47.68 -34.37 -48.04
N ASN A 112 -46.40 -34.81 -48.01
CA ASN A 112 -45.55 -35.79 -47.27
C ASN A 112 -44.01 -35.52 -47.54
N VAL A 113 -43.10 -36.37 -47.02
CA VAL A 113 -41.74 -36.76 -47.51
C VAL A 113 -40.54 -35.75 -47.49
N VAL A 114 -39.74 -35.87 -46.41
CA VAL A 114 -38.28 -36.21 -46.36
C VAL A 114 -37.23 -35.53 -47.27
N LYS A 115 -36.38 -34.70 -46.62
CA LYS A 115 -34.88 -34.61 -46.66
C LYS A 115 -34.12 -34.19 -47.95
N SER A 116 -33.04 -33.44 -47.76
CA SER A 116 -32.28 -32.71 -48.78
C SER A 116 -30.80 -33.14 -48.95
N THR A 117 -30.21 -32.83 -50.11
CA THR A 117 -28.78 -32.90 -50.44
C THR A 117 -28.39 -31.77 -51.44
N PRO A 118 -27.16 -31.20 -51.37
CA PRO A 118 -26.69 -30.14 -52.29
C PRO A 118 -25.99 -30.71 -53.54
N PRO A 119 -25.72 -29.88 -54.58
CA PRO A 119 -24.32 -29.48 -54.87
C PRO A 119 -24.16 -28.03 -55.40
N ALA A 120 -22.95 -27.68 -55.88
CA ALA A 120 -22.43 -26.31 -55.97
C ALA A 120 -22.14 -25.76 -57.39
N LYS A 121 -21.78 -24.45 -57.42
CA LYS A 121 -21.08 -23.67 -58.47
C LYS A 121 -21.83 -23.33 -59.79
N PRO A 122 -21.69 -22.08 -60.26
CA PRO A 122 -21.34 -21.86 -61.67
C PRO A 122 -20.27 -20.77 -61.91
N ASP A 123 -19.66 -20.85 -63.10
CA ASP A 123 -18.79 -19.90 -63.83
C ASP A 123 -18.64 -20.53 -65.25
N PRO A 124 -18.50 -19.84 -66.42
CA PRO A 124 -18.12 -18.43 -66.62
C PRO A 124 -18.84 -17.62 -67.74
N THR A 125 -18.37 -16.38 -67.93
CA THR A 125 -18.30 -15.56 -69.18
C THR A 125 -19.38 -14.51 -69.52
N ASN A 126 -18.87 -13.31 -69.90
CA ASN A 126 -19.06 -12.61 -71.19
C ASN A 126 -19.73 -11.20 -71.23
N LYS A 127 -18.93 -10.22 -71.70
CA LYS A 127 -19.22 -8.99 -72.48
C LYS A 127 -20.27 -7.91 -72.08
N LYS A 128 -19.73 -6.67 -72.04
CA LYS A 128 -20.26 -5.32 -72.32
C LYS A 128 -21.45 -5.24 -73.33
N PRO A 129 -22.43 -4.34 -73.08
CA PRO A 129 -22.59 -3.07 -73.84
C PRO A 129 -22.64 -1.84 -72.88
N ASP A 130 -22.29 -0.58 -73.18
CA ASP A 130 -22.43 0.34 -74.34
C ASP A 130 -23.85 0.85 -74.67
N SER A 131 -24.14 2.13 -74.34
CA SER A 131 -24.96 3.15 -75.07
C SER A 131 -25.34 4.30 -74.09
N THR A 132 -24.94 5.57 -74.29
CA THR A 132 -25.60 6.70 -75.01
C THR A 132 -26.98 7.11 -74.44
N THR A 133 -27.40 8.39 -74.32
CA THR A 133 -26.94 9.67 -74.94
C THR A 133 -27.53 10.92 -74.21
N SER A 134 -27.14 12.13 -74.64
CA SER A 134 -27.93 13.40 -74.60
C SER A 134 -28.08 14.16 -73.25
N ASP A 135 -28.14 15.51 -73.20
CA ASP A 135 -27.94 16.53 -74.25
C ASP A 135 -27.60 17.96 -73.74
N SER A 136 -27.31 18.88 -74.67
CA SER A 136 -27.07 20.35 -74.51
C SER A 136 -25.80 20.79 -73.73
N VAL A 137 -24.86 21.64 -74.19
CA VAL A 137 -24.70 22.63 -75.30
C VAL A 137 -25.18 24.06 -75.03
N THR A 138 -24.25 24.95 -74.62
CA THR A 138 -24.00 26.38 -75.03
C THR A 138 -23.12 27.10 -73.97
N ASP A 139 -22.22 28.05 -74.23
CA ASP A 139 -21.68 28.60 -75.50
C ASP A 139 -20.21 29.14 -75.35
N LYS A 140 -19.55 29.39 -76.49
CA LYS A 140 -18.30 30.14 -76.79
C LYS A 140 -17.45 30.80 -75.67
N SER A 141 -16.12 30.57 -75.74
CA SER A 141 -15.09 31.55 -76.18
C SER A 141 -13.75 31.38 -75.43
N ALA A 142 -12.81 30.53 -75.87
CA ALA A 142 -11.89 30.71 -77.01
C ALA A 142 -10.67 31.64 -76.76
N ALA A 143 -9.56 31.04 -76.28
CA ALA A 143 -8.19 31.47 -76.60
C ALA A 143 -7.25 30.25 -76.54
N LYS A 144 -6.39 30.07 -77.55
CA LYS A 144 -5.43 28.96 -77.65
C LYS A 144 -4.02 29.50 -77.82
N VAL A 145 -3.12 29.20 -76.90
CA VAL A 145 -1.67 29.26 -77.12
C VAL A 145 -1.04 27.96 -76.61
N THR A 146 -0.01 27.50 -77.31
CA THR A 146 0.74 26.26 -77.04
C THR A 146 2.21 26.58 -77.31
N ILE A 147 3.15 26.05 -76.52
CA ILE A 147 4.43 25.45 -76.97
C ILE A 147 5.42 25.18 -75.81
N ALA A 148 5.93 23.93 -75.82
CA ALA A 148 7.24 23.40 -75.39
C ALA A 148 7.85 23.64 -73.98
N GLU A 149 8.17 22.48 -73.38
CA GLU A 149 9.34 22.14 -72.56
C GLU A 149 10.68 22.63 -73.19
N PRO A 150 11.76 22.80 -72.39
CA PRO A 150 12.93 21.96 -72.67
C PRO A 150 13.69 21.46 -71.42
N LYS A 151 14.56 20.45 -71.65
CA LYS A 151 15.37 19.72 -70.65
C LYS A 151 16.60 20.48 -70.12
N ALA A 152 17.11 19.97 -69.01
CA ALA A 152 18.34 20.40 -68.32
C ALA A 152 19.67 20.02 -69.04
N PRO A 153 20.79 20.65 -68.63
CA PRO A 153 22.14 20.08 -68.75
C PRO A 153 22.81 19.82 -67.38
N THR A 154 24.07 19.36 -67.40
CA THR A 154 24.77 18.67 -66.30
C THR A 154 26.07 19.36 -65.84
N GLY A 155 26.53 19.04 -64.61
CA GLY A 155 27.95 18.73 -64.37
C GLY A 155 28.89 19.76 -63.69
N SER A 156 29.21 19.48 -62.41
CA SER A 156 30.56 19.52 -61.82
C SER A 156 31.52 20.74 -61.91
N SER A 157 31.66 21.41 -60.75
CA SER A 157 32.92 21.50 -59.96
C SER A 157 33.95 22.64 -60.16
N ARG A 158 34.17 23.38 -59.05
CA ARG A 158 35.44 23.92 -58.49
C ARG A 158 36.25 25.04 -59.18
N SER A 159 36.16 26.22 -58.55
CA SER A 159 37.26 26.91 -57.82
C SER A 159 37.91 28.20 -58.38
N ALA A 160 37.75 29.25 -57.54
CA ALA A 160 38.73 30.31 -57.21
C ALA A 160 38.89 31.53 -58.14
N LEU A 161 39.54 32.56 -57.55
CA LEU A 161 39.72 33.96 -58.02
C LEU A 161 38.43 34.82 -57.89
N LEU A 162 38.44 36.05 -57.36
CA LEU A 162 39.54 36.93 -56.89
C LEU A 162 39.16 37.71 -55.61
N ARG A 163 40.04 38.61 -55.14
CA ARG A 163 40.04 39.19 -53.77
C ARG A 163 39.48 40.62 -53.65
N ASN A 164 39.01 40.91 -52.44
CA ASN A 164 38.91 42.22 -51.75
C ASN A 164 38.12 43.37 -52.42
N ASN A 165 37.11 43.85 -51.68
CA ASN A 165 37.21 45.19 -51.10
C ASN A 165 36.48 45.24 -49.75
N VAL A 166 36.98 46.06 -48.82
CA VAL A 166 36.46 46.16 -47.44
C VAL A 166 35.80 47.52 -47.25
N VAL A 167 34.55 47.51 -46.78
CA VAL A 167 33.91 48.66 -46.12
C VAL A 167 33.22 48.13 -44.88
N ALA A 168 33.38 48.82 -43.74
CA ALA A 168 32.99 48.30 -42.44
C ALA A 168 31.67 48.90 -41.92
N SER A 169 31.08 48.19 -40.95
CA SER A 169 30.08 48.66 -39.97
C SER A 169 28.82 49.36 -40.51
N VAL A 170 27.73 48.58 -40.59
CA VAL A 170 26.73 48.65 -39.51
C VAL A 170 26.64 47.25 -38.90
N ALA A 171 26.80 47.14 -37.59
CA ALA A 171 26.63 45.86 -36.90
C ALA A 171 25.14 45.59 -36.68
N ALA A 172 24.53 44.83 -37.58
CA ALA A 172 23.34 44.07 -37.20
C ALA A 172 23.76 43.13 -36.06
N ALA A 173 23.05 43.18 -34.92
CA ALA A 173 23.19 42.14 -33.92
C ALA A 173 22.92 40.78 -34.60
N PRO A 174 23.65 39.71 -34.24
CA PRO A 174 23.27 38.39 -34.73
C PRO A 174 21.83 38.16 -34.29
N LEU A 175 20.92 37.88 -35.24
CA LEU A 175 19.68 37.20 -34.86
C LEU A 175 20.14 35.95 -34.13
N ALA A 176 19.74 35.81 -32.86
CA ALA A 176 19.96 34.59 -32.13
C ALA A 176 19.40 33.47 -33.00
N ALA A 177 20.25 32.56 -33.45
CA ALA A 177 19.83 31.48 -34.33
C ALA A 177 18.78 30.69 -33.54
N THR A 178 17.51 30.87 -33.92
CA THR A 178 16.39 30.13 -33.33
C THR A 178 16.70 28.67 -33.57
N ILE A 179 17.05 27.95 -32.51
CA ILE A 179 17.30 26.52 -32.55
C ILE A 179 15.94 25.90 -32.88
N THR A 180 15.71 25.68 -34.17
CA THR A 180 14.55 24.96 -34.67
C THR A 180 14.69 23.54 -34.16
N GLU A 181 13.90 23.21 -33.14
CA GLU A 181 13.82 21.91 -32.50
C GLU A 181 13.75 20.82 -33.57
N SER A 182 14.66 19.85 -33.56
CA SER A 182 14.66 18.80 -34.57
C SER A 182 13.43 17.93 -34.37
N ILE A 183 12.83 17.46 -35.46
CA ILE A 183 11.80 16.42 -35.38
C ILE A 183 12.32 15.17 -34.63
N ASP A 184 13.63 14.92 -34.69
CA ASP A 184 14.29 13.81 -34.00
C ASP A 184 14.35 13.98 -32.47
N ASP A 185 14.18 15.20 -31.95
CA ASP A 185 14.21 15.51 -30.52
C ASP A 185 12.86 15.23 -29.83
N TRP A 186 11.75 15.22 -30.60
CA TRP A 186 10.38 15.10 -30.07
C TRP A 186 9.48 14.07 -30.76
N MET A 187 9.89 13.56 -31.93
CA MET A 187 9.29 12.42 -32.64
C MET A 187 10.42 11.47 -33.11
N PRO A 188 11.04 10.68 -32.20
CA PRO A 188 12.30 9.98 -32.48
C PRO A 188 12.18 8.82 -33.47
N ASP A 189 11.01 8.19 -33.63
CA ASP A 189 10.83 7.09 -34.57
C ASP A 189 10.73 7.60 -36.03
N LYS A 190 11.78 7.34 -36.82
CA LYS A 190 11.85 7.71 -38.25
C LYS A 190 10.73 7.12 -39.10
N ASN A 191 10.18 5.98 -38.72
CA ASN A 191 9.06 5.37 -39.43
C ASN A 191 7.76 6.09 -39.09
N LEU A 192 7.58 6.55 -37.84
CA LEU A 192 6.46 7.43 -37.47
C LEU A 192 6.55 8.77 -38.21
N GLN A 193 7.73 9.41 -38.25
CA GLN A 193 7.97 10.62 -39.06
C GLN A 193 7.57 10.41 -40.52
N THR A 194 7.95 9.26 -41.10
CA THR A 194 7.66 8.89 -42.50
C THR A 194 6.17 8.65 -42.72
N PHE A 195 5.52 7.87 -41.85
CA PHE A 195 4.08 7.59 -41.90
C PHE A 195 3.25 8.88 -41.81
N VAL A 196 3.52 9.72 -40.81
CA VAL A 196 2.89 11.03 -40.63
C VAL A 196 3.10 11.91 -41.86
N TYR A 197 4.34 12.00 -42.37
CA TYR A 197 4.67 12.78 -43.56
C TYR A 197 3.81 12.35 -44.76
N TYR A 198 3.76 11.06 -45.07
CA TYR A 198 2.97 10.57 -46.21
C TYR A 198 1.48 10.84 -46.07
N THR A 199 0.93 10.79 -44.85
CA THR A 199 -0.47 11.08 -44.56
C THR A 199 -0.81 12.57 -44.65
N ILE A 200 0.08 13.48 -44.19
CA ILE A 200 -0.26 14.92 -44.07
C ILE A 200 0.39 15.84 -45.12
N LYS A 201 1.36 15.35 -45.91
CA LYS A 201 2.14 16.20 -46.85
C LYS A 201 1.30 16.99 -47.84
N ASN A 202 0.20 16.44 -48.34
CA ASN A 202 -0.67 17.12 -49.30
C ASN A 202 -1.46 18.26 -48.63
N THR A 203 -1.78 18.13 -47.33
CA THR A 203 -2.52 19.13 -46.55
C THR A 203 -1.66 20.35 -46.22
N PHE A 204 -0.36 20.15 -45.96
CA PHE A 204 0.56 21.21 -45.53
C PHE A 204 1.67 21.56 -46.56
N GLY A 205 1.64 20.96 -47.75
CA GLY A 205 2.62 21.22 -48.81
C GLY A 205 4.04 20.70 -48.52
N LEU A 206 4.18 19.64 -47.72
CA LEU A 206 5.47 19.13 -47.27
C LEU A 206 6.22 18.38 -48.38
N THR A 207 7.55 18.51 -48.41
CA THR A 207 8.45 17.79 -49.32
C THR A 207 9.41 16.85 -48.60
N SER A 208 9.44 16.87 -47.25
CA SER A 208 10.17 15.90 -46.42
C SER A 208 9.57 15.79 -45.00
N PRO A 209 9.82 14.68 -44.26
CA PRO A 209 9.38 14.55 -42.87
C PRO A 209 9.95 15.63 -41.93
N ALA A 210 11.17 16.13 -42.20
CA ALA A 210 11.81 17.17 -41.39
C ALA A 210 11.09 18.55 -41.39
N GLN A 211 10.00 18.68 -42.14
CA GLN A 211 9.14 19.88 -42.14
C GLN A 211 7.86 19.72 -41.29
N ILE A 212 7.59 18.54 -40.73
CA ILE A 212 6.46 18.37 -39.81
C ILE A 212 6.75 19.18 -38.54
N THR A 213 5.74 19.91 -38.06
CA THR A 213 5.81 20.65 -36.79
C THR A 213 4.70 20.18 -35.83
N LYS A 214 4.89 20.48 -34.55
CA LYS A 214 3.88 20.24 -33.50
C LYS A 214 2.57 20.97 -33.81
N ASP A 215 2.66 22.19 -34.34
CA ASP A 215 1.51 23.00 -34.76
C ASP A 215 0.74 22.35 -35.92
N MET A 216 1.42 21.76 -36.90
CA MET A 216 0.77 20.97 -37.97
C MET A 216 0.07 19.74 -37.40
N LEU A 217 0.75 18.96 -36.56
CA LEU A 217 0.17 17.78 -35.91
C LEU A 217 -1.07 18.12 -35.08
N SER A 218 -1.05 19.24 -34.36
CA SER A 218 -2.19 19.68 -33.54
C SER A 218 -3.46 19.93 -34.35
N GLN A 219 -3.37 20.11 -35.67
CA GLN A 219 -4.50 20.30 -36.59
C GLN A 219 -4.98 18.99 -37.25
N VAL A 220 -4.26 17.87 -37.07
CA VAL A 220 -4.57 16.58 -37.71
C VAL A 220 -5.69 15.87 -36.95
N LYS A 221 -6.78 15.56 -37.65
CA LYS A 221 -7.90 14.75 -37.16
C LYS A 221 -7.73 13.26 -37.37
N THR A 222 -7.01 12.84 -38.41
CA THR A 222 -6.95 11.45 -38.85
C THR A 222 -5.54 11.06 -39.26
N LEU A 223 -5.00 10.00 -38.67
CA LEU A 223 -3.73 9.37 -39.07
C LEU A 223 -4.00 7.91 -39.44
N VAL A 224 -4.24 7.66 -40.73
CA VAL A 224 -4.80 6.40 -41.23
C VAL A 224 -3.89 5.78 -42.27
N MET A 225 -3.62 4.47 -42.13
CA MET A 225 -2.89 3.68 -43.11
C MET A 225 -3.66 3.60 -44.42
N ALA A 226 -3.02 3.98 -45.53
CA ALA A 226 -3.60 3.94 -46.87
C ALA A 226 -3.09 2.72 -47.68
N PRO A 227 -3.88 1.65 -47.87
CA PRO A 227 -3.43 0.40 -48.51
C PRO A 227 -2.77 0.61 -49.88
N LYS A 228 -3.44 1.35 -50.78
CA LYS A 228 -2.95 1.63 -52.12
C LYS A 228 -1.62 2.39 -52.14
N LEU A 229 -1.37 3.25 -51.15
CA LEU A 229 -0.08 3.91 -51.00
C LEU A 229 1.00 2.94 -50.48
N ALA A 230 0.65 1.96 -49.65
CA ALA A 230 1.59 0.91 -49.23
C ALA A 230 1.93 -0.04 -50.39
N GLU A 231 0.95 -0.41 -51.22
CA GLU A 231 1.16 -1.20 -52.44
C GLU A 231 2.10 -0.47 -53.43
N GLU A 232 1.88 0.83 -53.67
CA GLU A 232 2.63 1.63 -54.64
C GLU A 232 3.98 2.16 -54.11
N ASN A 233 4.13 2.35 -52.79
CA ASN A 233 5.30 2.99 -52.20
C ASN A 233 5.94 2.13 -51.09
N LYS A 234 7.09 1.54 -51.43
CA LYS A 234 7.87 0.70 -50.51
C LYS A 234 8.33 1.44 -49.24
N GLU A 235 8.68 2.72 -49.32
CA GLU A 235 9.14 3.49 -48.14
C GLU A 235 7.99 3.67 -47.13
N TYR A 236 6.80 4.02 -47.61
CA TYR A 236 5.61 4.12 -46.77
C TYR A 236 5.20 2.76 -46.18
N PHE A 237 5.16 1.69 -46.98
CA PHE A 237 4.91 0.34 -46.46
C PHE A 237 5.96 -0.10 -45.43
N LEU A 238 7.24 0.12 -45.71
CA LEU A 238 8.32 -0.21 -44.77
C LEU A 238 8.19 0.57 -43.46
N SER A 239 7.62 1.78 -43.49
CA SER A 239 7.35 2.55 -42.28
C SER A 239 6.25 1.95 -41.41
N THR A 240 5.17 1.39 -41.98
CA THR A 240 4.10 0.77 -41.17
C THR A 240 4.55 -0.52 -40.50
N ILE A 241 5.50 -1.26 -41.08
CA ILE A 241 6.02 -2.51 -40.49
C ILE A 241 7.26 -2.36 -39.59
N GLN A 242 7.97 -1.23 -39.64
CA GLN A 242 9.19 -0.99 -38.84
C GLN A 242 9.05 0.06 -37.72
N MET A 243 7.92 0.77 -37.65
CA MET A 243 7.58 1.62 -36.51
C MET A 243 7.58 0.81 -35.22
N LYS A 244 8.05 1.42 -34.12
CA LYS A 244 8.23 0.78 -32.81
C LYS A 244 7.52 1.51 -31.68
N ASN A 245 7.50 2.84 -31.74
CA ASN A 245 6.80 3.70 -30.79
C ASN A 245 5.96 4.78 -31.49
N LEU A 246 5.04 5.39 -30.72
CA LEU A 246 4.21 6.52 -31.15
C LEU A 246 4.70 7.89 -30.63
N ASP A 247 5.92 7.99 -30.10
CA ASP A 247 6.44 9.21 -29.50
C ASP A 247 6.46 10.36 -30.52
N GLY A 248 5.79 11.45 -30.19
CA GLY A 248 5.51 12.59 -31.06
C GLY A 248 4.02 12.75 -31.39
N LEU A 249 3.19 11.71 -31.22
CA LEU A 249 1.74 11.83 -31.41
C LEU A 249 1.03 12.60 -30.28
N GLN A 250 1.66 12.82 -29.12
CA GLN A 250 1.08 13.60 -28.02
C GLN A 250 0.83 15.07 -28.37
N TYR A 251 1.42 15.55 -29.47
CA TYR A 251 1.16 16.88 -30.03
C TYR A 251 -0.06 16.92 -30.99
N ALA A 252 -0.60 15.77 -31.40
CA ALA A 252 -1.77 15.64 -32.25
C ALA A 252 -3.08 15.80 -31.45
N THR A 253 -3.23 16.92 -30.76
CA THR A 253 -4.30 17.19 -29.78
C THR A 253 -5.72 17.26 -30.34
N ASN A 254 -5.89 17.26 -31.67
CA ASN A 254 -7.18 17.13 -32.35
C ASN A 254 -7.36 15.79 -33.09
N LEU A 255 -6.49 14.79 -32.85
CA LEU A 255 -6.61 13.46 -33.43
C LEU A 255 -7.87 12.75 -32.91
N GLU A 256 -8.69 12.30 -33.84
CA GLU A 256 -9.97 11.62 -33.62
C GLU A 256 -9.87 10.13 -34.01
N TYR A 257 -9.20 9.82 -35.14
CA TYR A 257 -8.99 8.46 -35.62
C TYR A 257 -7.50 8.15 -35.92
N LEU A 258 -6.99 7.07 -35.33
CA LEU A 258 -5.68 6.49 -35.60
C LEU A 258 -5.79 5.06 -36.15
N SER A 259 -5.09 4.77 -37.25
CA SER A 259 -5.05 3.43 -37.85
C SER A 259 -3.65 3.13 -38.41
N ILE A 260 -2.94 2.19 -37.79
CA ILE A 260 -1.58 1.76 -38.15
C ILE A 260 -1.52 0.23 -38.10
N TYR A 261 -1.56 -0.41 -39.28
CA TYR A 261 -1.41 -1.86 -39.42
C TYR A 261 -0.62 -2.22 -40.70
N PRO A 262 0.08 -3.36 -40.74
CA PRO A 262 0.69 -3.89 -41.96
C PRO A 262 -0.36 -4.23 -43.02
N ASP A 263 -0.21 -3.67 -44.22
CA ASP A 263 -1.04 -4.09 -45.36
C ASP A 263 -0.57 -5.46 -45.92
N ILE A 264 -1.52 -6.34 -46.24
CA ILE A 264 -1.28 -7.73 -46.63
C ILE A 264 -0.81 -7.83 -48.09
N ASP A 265 -1.40 -7.04 -48.98
CA ASP A 265 -1.04 -7.03 -50.41
C ASP A 265 0.32 -6.35 -50.58
N ALA A 266 0.55 -5.20 -49.93
CA ALA A 266 1.84 -4.54 -49.88
C ALA A 266 2.95 -5.43 -49.29
N SER A 267 2.65 -6.21 -48.22
CA SER A 267 3.59 -7.21 -47.69
C SER A 267 3.97 -8.24 -48.75
N THR A 268 2.98 -8.75 -49.47
CA THR A 268 3.19 -9.74 -50.53
C THR A 268 4.02 -9.15 -51.69
N ILE A 269 3.73 -7.91 -52.10
CA ILE A 269 4.47 -7.18 -53.15
C ILE A 269 5.93 -6.93 -52.74
N TRP A 270 6.18 -6.40 -51.54
CA TRP A 270 7.50 -5.87 -51.17
C TRP A 270 8.42 -6.84 -50.46
N ASN A 271 7.86 -7.86 -49.78
CA ASN A 271 8.59 -8.86 -49.00
C ASN A 271 8.42 -10.30 -49.52
N GLY A 272 7.52 -10.54 -50.49
CA GLY A 272 7.21 -11.87 -51.02
C GLY A 272 6.45 -12.79 -50.06
N LYS A 273 6.05 -12.27 -48.89
CA LYS A 273 5.29 -12.95 -47.84
C LYS A 273 4.67 -11.91 -46.90
N PHE A 274 3.67 -12.33 -46.14
CA PHE A 274 3.09 -11.52 -45.06
C PHE A 274 4.15 -11.11 -44.01
N ALA A 275 3.97 -9.92 -43.43
CA ALA A 275 4.83 -9.34 -42.39
C ALA A 275 3.99 -8.70 -41.28
N MET A 276 4.45 -8.86 -40.03
CA MET A 276 3.86 -8.25 -38.83
C MET A 276 4.54 -6.90 -38.56
N GLY A 277 3.83 -5.97 -37.91
CA GLY A 277 4.37 -4.68 -37.49
C GLY A 277 5.21 -4.78 -36.23
N GLN A 278 6.21 -3.91 -36.09
CA GLN A 278 7.10 -3.85 -34.92
C GLN A 278 6.60 -2.93 -33.80
N LEU A 279 5.41 -2.32 -33.97
CA LEU A 279 4.86 -1.37 -33.01
C LEU A 279 4.56 -2.08 -31.69
N SER A 280 5.23 -1.63 -30.62
CA SER A 280 5.14 -2.23 -29.28
C SER A 280 4.92 -1.20 -28.17
N ASP A 281 5.22 0.07 -28.42
CA ASP A 281 5.00 1.17 -27.49
C ASP A 281 3.97 2.16 -28.08
N ILE A 282 2.92 2.46 -27.30
CA ILE A 282 1.84 3.37 -27.68
C ILE A 282 1.71 4.58 -26.73
N ASN A 283 2.71 4.85 -25.88
CA ASN A 283 2.67 5.94 -24.90
C ASN A 283 2.42 7.32 -25.52
N GLY A 284 2.86 7.55 -26.76
CA GLY A 284 2.61 8.78 -27.51
C GLY A 284 1.14 9.10 -27.81
N ILE A 285 0.18 8.20 -27.57
CA ILE A 285 -1.27 8.51 -27.66
C ILE A 285 -1.98 8.70 -26.31
N ALA A 286 -1.23 8.67 -25.19
CA ALA A 286 -1.80 8.83 -23.86
C ALA A 286 -2.50 10.18 -23.69
N ASN A 287 -3.72 10.15 -23.13
CA ASN A 287 -4.54 11.33 -22.82
C ASN A 287 -4.90 12.23 -24.03
N LEU A 288 -4.87 11.72 -25.27
CA LEU A 288 -5.33 12.49 -26.44
C LEU A 288 -6.85 12.72 -26.35
N PRO A 289 -7.33 13.98 -26.16
CA PRO A 289 -8.67 14.26 -25.60
C PRO A 289 -9.83 14.09 -26.60
N LYS A 290 -9.55 13.59 -27.80
CA LYS A 290 -10.53 13.35 -28.87
C LYS A 290 -10.38 12.00 -29.57
N LEU A 291 -9.35 11.22 -29.23
CA LEU A 291 -9.05 9.96 -29.91
C LEU A 291 -10.05 8.91 -29.45
N ASP A 292 -11.00 8.54 -30.33
CA ASP A 292 -12.05 7.58 -30.04
C ASP A 292 -12.06 6.35 -30.97
N ASP A 293 -11.40 6.39 -32.13
CA ASP A 293 -11.16 5.23 -33.00
C ASP A 293 -9.66 4.87 -33.08
N VAL A 294 -9.30 3.64 -32.70
CA VAL A 294 -7.92 3.14 -32.66
C VAL A 294 -7.82 1.76 -33.32
N ASN A 295 -7.16 1.66 -34.47
CA ASN A 295 -6.81 0.39 -35.12
C ASN A 295 -5.30 0.17 -35.11
N LEU A 296 -4.83 -0.74 -34.25
CA LEU A 296 -3.43 -1.14 -34.12
C LEU A 296 -3.26 -2.67 -34.21
N GLN A 297 -4.13 -3.31 -34.99
CA GLN A 297 -4.06 -4.75 -35.28
C GLN A 297 -2.74 -5.13 -35.98
N MET A 298 -2.35 -6.41 -35.88
CA MET A 298 -1.23 -6.99 -36.64
C MET A 298 0.14 -6.36 -36.32
N ASN A 299 0.36 -6.00 -35.05
CA ASN A 299 1.57 -5.38 -34.51
C ASN A 299 2.24 -6.29 -33.44
N ASN A 300 3.06 -5.70 -32.57
CA ASN A 300 3.85 -6.38 -31.53
C ASN A 300 3.47 -5.86 -30.12
N LEU A 301 2.20 -5.50 -29.91
CA LEU A 301 1.71 -4.95 -28.64
C LEU A 301 1.58 -6.04 -27.57
N THR A 302 2.17 -5.80 -26.39
CA THR A 302 1.97 -6.62 -25.18
C THR A 302 1.26 -5.84 -24.06
N ASP A 303 1.55 -4.55 -23.94
CA ASP A 303 0.95 -3.61 -22.99
C ASP A 303 0.04 -2.62 -23.72
N VAL A 304 -1.20 -2.49 -23.24
CA VAL A 304 -2.20 -1.52 -23.74
C VAL A 304 -2.77 -0.63 -22.63
N SER A 305 -2.07 -0.54 -21.48
CA SER A 305 -2.45 0.26 -20.30
C SER A 305 -2.79 1.72 -20.64
N VAL A 306 -2.10 2.30 -21.63
CA VAL A 306 -2.34 3.64 -22.17
C VAL A 306 -3.82 3.88 -22.55
N LEU A 307 -4.50 2.86 -23.08
CA LEU A 307 -5.89 2.98 -23.55
C LEU A 307 -6.89 3.27 -22.42
N SER A 308 -6.53 2.99 -21.16
CA SER A 308 -7.34 3.37 -19.99
C SER A 308 -7.49 4.89 -19.81
N THR A 309 -6.64 5.69 -20.45
CA THR A 309 -6.73 7.17 -20.47
C THR A 309 -7.67 7.71 -21.56
N LEU A 310 -8.26 6.83 -22.38
CA LEU A 310 -9.08 7.18 -23.54
C LEU A 310 -10.54 6.71 -23.37
N HIS A 311 -11.41 7.23 -24.24
CA HIS A 311 -12.84 6.91 -24.31
C HIS A 311 -13.17 6.46 -25.74
N LEU A 312 -12.91 5.18 -26.04
CA LEU A 312 -12.97 4.64 -27.39
C LEU A 312 -14.40 4.24 -27.80
N THR A 313 -14.76 4.59 -29.03
CA THR A 313 -15.96 4.12 -29.75
C THR A 313 -15.62 2.99 -30.73
N SER A 314 -14.34 2.78 -31.07
CA SER A 314 -13.83 1.67 -31.89
C SER A 314 -12.40 1.29 -31.47
N VAL A 315 -12.07 -0.03 -31.41
CA VAL A 315 -10.73 -0.47 -30.99
C VAL A 315 -10.28 -1.83 -31.58
N SER A 316 -9.56 -1.82 -32.70
CA SER A 316 -9.00 -3.06 -33.29
C SER A 316 -7.59 -3.36 -32.77
N LEU A 317 -7.44 -4.48 -32.08
CA LEU A 317 -6.19 -4.95 -31.45
C LEU A 317 -5.84 -6.42 -31.79
N SER A 318 -6.57 -7.05 -32.70
CA SER A 318 -6.34 -8.46 -33.11
C SER A 318 -4.95 -8.66 -33.71
N TYR A 319 -4.42 -9.90 -33.64
CA TYR A 319 -3.05 -10.23 -34.07
C TYR A 319 -1.96 -9.41 -33.34
N ASN A 320 -1.94 -9.50 -32.01
CA ASN A 320 -0.91 -8.92 -31.14
C ASN A 320 -0.50 -9.95 -30.06
N HIS A 321 0.06 -9.50 -28.94
CA HIS A 321 0.55 -10.33 -27.83
C HIS A 321 -0.10 -9.91 -26.48
N ILE A 322 -1.37 -9.49 -26.50
CA ILE A 322 -2.05 -8.83 -25.38
C ILE A 322 -2.71 -9.84 -24.43
N THR A 323 -2.24 -9.87 -23.17
CA THR A 323 -2.77 -10.74 -22.10
C THR A 323 -3.64 -9.98 -21.08
N ASP A 324 -3.89 -8.69 -21.27
CA ASP A 324 -4.63 -7.84 -20.34
C ASP A 324 -5.45 -6.79 -21.10
N ILE A 325 -6.77 -7.01 -21.21
CA ILE A 325 -7.70 -6.04 -21.83
C ILE A 325 -8.47 -5.22 -20.78
N SER A 326 -8.11 -5.28 -19.50
CA SER A 326 -8.68 -4.40 -18.47
C SER A 326 -8.51 -2.88 -18.73
N PRO A 327 -7.51 -2.40 -19.50
CA PRO A 327 -7.46 -1.00 -19.93
C PRO A 327 -8.65 -0.54 -20.78
N LEU A 328 -9.42 -1.45 -21.39
CA LEU A 328 -10.61 -1.10 -22.18
C LEU A 328 -11.87 -0.88 -21.32
N LEU A 329 -11.80 -1.05 -20.00
CA LEU A 329 -12.95 -0.93 -19.08
C LEU A 329 -13.62 0.46 -19.09
N SER A 330 -12.87 1.52 -19.41
CA SER A 330 -13.41 2.88 -19.58
C SER A 330 -14.31 3.02 -20.82
N SER A 331 -14.11 2.16 -21.81
CA SER A 331 -14.65 2.26 -23.18
C SER A 331 -15.67 1.15 -23.49
N ILE A 332 -15.78 0.12 -22.64
CA ILE A 332 -16.65 -1.05 -22.81
C ILE A 332 -18.11 -0.73 -23.15
N ALA A 333 -18.63 0.40 -22.67
CA ALA A 333 -20.01 0.83 -22.88
C ALA A 333 -20.24 1.63 -24.18
N SER A 334 -19.16 2.07 -24.85
CA SER A 334 -19.19 2.81 -26.12
C SER A 334 -18.72 1.99 -27.32
N LEU A 335 -18.02 0.86 -27.09
CA LEU A 335 -17.59 -0.06 -28.14
C LEU A 335 -18.77 -0.87 -28.72
N PRO A 336 -18.75 -1.17 -30.04
CA PRO A 336 -19.78 -1.98 -30.67
C PRO A 336 -19.67 -3.46 -30.28
N ALA A 337 -20.81 -4.15 -30.20
CA ALA A 337 -20.89 -5.59 -29.93
C ALA A 337 -20.30 -6.50 -31.04
N TYR A 338 -19.71 -5.92 -32.09
CA TYR A 338 -18.93 -6.64 -33.12
C TYR A 338 -17.41 -6.42 -32.98
N GLN A 339 -16.95 -5.77 -31.91
CA GLN A 339 -15.52 -5.58 -31.64
C GLN A 339 -14.88 -6.90 -31.23
N THR A 340 -13.68 -7.20 -31.74
CA THR A 340 -12.91 -8.40 -31.39
C THR A 340 -11.45 -8.04 -31.08
N VAL A 341 -10.83 -8.84 -30.20
CA VAL A 341 -9.41 -8.82 -29.86
C VAL A 341 -8.87 -10.25 -29.99
N ALA A 342 -9.09 -10.87 -31.15
CA ALA A 342 -8.75 -12.26 -31.43
C ALA A 342 -7.29 -12.43 -31.90
N TYR A 343 -6.89 -13.67 -32.16
CA TYR A 343 -5.59 -14.02 -32.73
C TYR A 343 -4.37 -13.51 -31.95
N GLN A 344 -4.49 -13.39 -30.63
CA GLN A 344 -3.33 -13.08 -29.79
C GLN A 344 -2.40 -14.30 -29.71
N THR A 345 -1.08 -14.12 -29.75
CA THR A 345 -0.13 -15.23 -29.68
C THR A 345 0.93 -14.98 -28.62
N ILE A 346 1.04 -15.84 -27.60
CA ILE A 346 2.04 -15.71 -26.53
C ILE A 346 3.06 -16.85 -26.64
N LYS A 347 4.25 -16.54 -27.17
CA LYS A 347 5.35 -17.51 -27.22
C LYS A 347 6.20 -17.42 -25.95
N LEU A 348 6.16 -18.46 -25.13
CA LEU A 348 7.04 -18.59 -23.96
C LEU A 348 8.44 -19.12 -24.37
N PRO A 349 9.47 -18.97 -23.50
CA PRO A 349 10.79 -19.57 -23.70
C PRO A 349 10.74 -21.10 -23.87
N GLU A 350 11.74 -21.68 -24.54
CA GLU A 350 11.84 -23.13 -24.69
C GLU A 350 12.20 -23.80 -23.35
N ILE A 351 11.37 -24.75 -22.91
CA ILE A 351 11.64 -25.55 -21.71
C ILE A 351 12.45 -26.80 -22.04
N THR A 352 13.41 -27.13 -21.18
CA THR A 352 14.15 -28.41 -21.25
C THR A 352 13.61 -29.31 -20.16
N LEU A 353 13.08 -30.47 -20.49
CA LEU A 353 12.52 -31.43 -19.53
C LEU A 353 13.39 -32.69 -19.45
N ASN A 354 13.41 -33.34 -18.29
CA ASN A 354 13.99 -34.68 -18.18
C ASN A 354 13.26 -35.64 -19.15
N SER A 355 13.98 -36.52 -19.86
CA SER A 355 13.37 -37.45 -20.82
C SER A 355 12.42 -38.49 -20.18
N LYS A 356 12.50 -38.66 -18.86
CA LYS A 356 11.62 -39.51 -18.05
C LYS A 356 10.38 -38.76 -17.54
N THR A 357 10.21 -37.47 -17.85
CA THR A 357 9.04 -36.65 -17.46
C THR A 357 7.76 -37.24 -18.05
N LYS A 358 6.98 -37.93 -17.21
CA LYS A 358 5.69 -38.54 -17.59
C LYS A 358 4.58 -37.51 -17.77
N SER A 359 4.66 -36.43 -17.00
CA SER A 359 3.71 -35.33 -16.94
C SER A 359 4.46 -34.02 -16.72
N TYR A 360 4.16 -33.00 -17.51
CA TYR A 360 4.53 -31.61 -17.23
C TYR A 360 3.26 -30.84 -16.91
N THR A 361 3.25 -30.06 -15.83
CA THR A 361 2.10 -29.22 -15.47
C THR A 361 2.57 -27.77 -15.34
N ALA A 362 1.76 -26.84 -15.85
CA ALA A 362 1.99 -25.42 -15.68
C ALA A 362 0.65 -24.70 -15.46
N PRO A 363 0.58 -23.74 -14.51
CA PRO A 363 -0.50 -22.77 -14.48
C PRO A 363 -0.36 -21.77 -15.63
N SER A 364 -1.50 -21.21 -16.04
CA SER A 364 -1.54 -19.99 -16.83
C SER A 364 -1.00 -18.82 -16.01
N PHE A 365 -0.37 -17.87 -16.68
CA PHE A 365 -0.32 -16.49 -16.19
C PHE A 365 -1.69 -15.84 -16.30
N ILE A 366 -1.87 -14.66 -15.68
CA ILE A 366 -3.15 -13.94 -15.72
C ILE A 366 -3.46 -13.51 -17.17
N ILE A 367 -4.64 -13.90 -17.66
CA ILE A 367 -5.21 -13.42 -18.91
C ILE A 367 -6.46 -12.63 -18.53
N LYS A 368 -6.37 -11.29 -18.49
CA LYS A 368 -7.46 -10.48 -17.92
C LYS A 368 -8.56 -10.15 -18.91
N THR A 369 -9.80 -10.38 -18.49
CA THR A 369 -11.01 -9.78 -19.07
C THR A 369 -11.07 -8.27 -18.78
N ALA A 370 -11.95 -7.56 -19.47
CA ALA A 370 -12.08 -6.10 -19.33
C ALA A 370 -12.45 -5.66 -17.88
N ASP A 371 -13.24 -6.46 -17.16
CA ASP A 371 -13.61 -6.22 -15.75
C ASP A 371 -12.52 -6.61 -14.74
N GLY A 372 -11.36 -7.09 -15.20
CA GLY A 372 -10.26 -7.55 -14.35
C GLY A 372 -10.40 -8.99 -13.82
N GLY A 373 -11.43 -9.73 -14.25
CA GLY A 373 -11.49 -11.18 -14.11
C GLY A 373 -10.39 -11.89 -14.91
N ASN A 374 -10.35 -13.23 -14.86
CA ASN A 374 -9.33 -14.03 -15.55
C ASN A 374 -9.97 -15.08 -16.48
N VAL A 375 -9.60 -15.05 -17.76
CA VAL A 375 -10.07 -16.00 -18.77
C VAL A 375 -9.53 -17.42 -18.50
N PRO A 376 -10.37 -18.47 -18.56
CA PRO A 376 -9.90 -19.85 -18.51
C PRO A 376 -9.04 -20.24 -19.71
N ILE A 377 -8.04 -21.10 -19.48
CA ILE A 377 -7.24 -21.74 -20.55
C ILE A 377 -7.66 -23.19 -20.77
N THR A 378 -7.53 -23.64 -22.02
CA THR A 378 -7.73 -25.05 -22.43
C THR A 378 -6.47 -25.55 -23.14
N GLY A 379 -5.87 -26.63 -22.66
CA GLY A 379 -4.76 -27.28 -23.37
C GLY A 379 -5.26 -28.00 -24.62
N VAL A 380 -4.65 -27.74 -25.79
CA VAL A 380 -5.14 -28.25 -27.09
C VAL A 380 -4.18 -29.19 -27.81
N GLY A 381 -4.76 -30.03 -28.66
CA GLY A 381 -4.05 -31.01 -29.49
C GLY A 381 -3.45 -30.38 -30.74
N PRO A 382 -4.25 -30.08 -31.78
CA PRO A 382 -3.80 -29.22 -32.88
C PRO A 382 -3.63 -27.78 -32.38
N SER A 383 -2.71 -27.02 -32.99
CA SER A 383 -2.65 -25.57 -32.82
C SER A 383 -3.88 -24.90 -33.45
N MET A 384 -4.42 -23.86 -32.82
CA MET A 384 -5.59 -23.13 -33.34
C MET A 384 -5.22 -22.22 -34.53
N TYR A 385 -3.98 -21.73 -34.61
CA TYR A 385 -3.53 -20.80 -35.65
C TYR A 385 -2.46 -21.37 -36.60
N TYR A 386 -1.61 -22.29 -36.14
CA TYR A 386 -0.51 -22.85 -36.94
C TYR A 386 -0.88 -24.20 -37.54
N ALA A 387 -1.67 -24.15 -38.61
CA ALA A 387 -2.19 -25.32 -39.31
C ALA A 387 -1.11 -26.40 -39.59
N GLY A 388 -1.36 -27.62 -39.09
CA GLY A 388 -0.44 -28.77 -39.20
C GLY A 388 0.49 -28.94 -38.00
N MET A 389 0.65 -27.93 -37.14
CA MET A 389 1.31 -28.10 -35.84
C MET A 389 0.38 -28.78 -34.85
N ASN A 390 0.93 -29.69 -34.06
CA ASN A 390 0.23 -30.41 -33.00
C ASN A 390 1.11 -30.38 -31.74
N SER A 391 0.47 -30.36 -30.57
CA SER A 391 1.12 -30.49 -29.28
C SER A 391 1.89 -31.81 -29.23
N GLY A 392 3.16 -31.76 -28.86
CA GLY A 392 4.01 -32.95 -28.75
C GLY A 392 3.65 -33.87 -27.58
N ALA A 393 2.70 -33.48 -26.74
CA ALA A 393 2.14 -34.28 -25.66
C ALA A 393 0.62 -34.07 -25.52
N THR A 394 -0.07 -35.03 -24.90
CA THR A 394 -1.53 -35.03 -24.70
C THR A 394 -1.91 -34.06 -23.57
N PRO A 395 -2.64 -32.96 -23.85
CA PRO A 395 -3.09 -32.04 -22.82
C PRO A 395 -4.26 -32.62 -21.99
N THR A 396 -4.36 -32.13 -20.75
CA THR A 396 -5.43 -32.42 -19.80
C THR A 396 -5.64 -31.16 -18.94
N SER A 397 -6.87 -30.66 -18.81
CA SER A 397 -7.17 -29.58 -17.86
C SER A 397 -7.10 -30.11 -16.43
N VAL A 398 -6.34 -29.40 -15.58
CA VAL A 398 -6.24 -29.65 -14.13
C VAL A 398 -7.14 -28.67 -13.38
N SER A 399 -7.24 -27.44 -13.87
CA SER A 399 -8.14 -26.40 -13.41
C SER A 399 -8.48 -25.46 -14.58
N PRO A 400 -9.41 -24.49 -14.42
CA PRO A 400 -9.63 -23.43 -15.41
C PRO A 400 -8.38 -22.61 -15.75
N THR A 401 -7.34 -22.64 -14.91
CA THR A 401 -6.09 -21.87 -15.09
C THR A 401 -4.85 -22.78 -15.08
N THR A 402 -4.99 -24.09 -15.32
CA THR A 402 -3.86 -25.03 -15.21
C THR A 402 -4.01 -26.22 -16.15
N VAL A 403 -2.97 -26.51 -16.92
CA VAL A 403 -2.91 -27.61 -17.88
C VAL A 403 -1.75 -28.55 -17.53
N SER A 404 -2.01 -29.85 -17.68
CA SER A 404 -1.03 -30.93 -17.58
C SER A 404 -0.88 -31.59 -18.95
N TRP A 405 0.34 -31.78 -19.42
CA TRP A 405 0.66 -32.52 -20.64
C TRP A 405 1.31 -33.85 -20.29
N ASN A 406 0.77 -34.92 -20.86
CA ASN A 406 1.11 -36.31 -20.55
C ASN A 406 1.41 -37.06 -21.87
N ASN A 407 2.18 -38.15 -21.81
CA ASN A 407 2.54 -38.95 -22.99
C ASN A 407 3.26 -38.10 -24.07
N PHE A 408 4.47 -37.63 -23.79
CA PHE A 408 5.32 -36.98 -24.79
C PHE A 408 5.62 -37.93 -25.96
N THR A 409 5.37 -37.45 -27.18
CA THR A 409 5.41 -38.22 -28.44
C THR A 409 6.68 -38.01 -29.26
N ALA A 410 7.43 -36.94 -28.97
CA ALA A 410 8.67 -36.59 -29.63
C ALA A 410 9.67 -35.96 -28.66
N ASN A 411 10.97 -36.09 -28.94
CA ASN A 411 12.06 -35.51 -28.14
C ASN A 411 12.08 -33.98 -28.14
N SER A 412 11.33 -33.33 -29.03
CA SER A 412 11.13 -31.88 -29.07
C SER A 412 9.83 -31.55 -29.80
N GLY A 413 9.23 -30.42 -29.46
CA GLY A 413 8.00 -29.96 -30.10
C GLY A 413 7.45 -28.70 -29.43
N PHE A 414 6.13 -28.55 -29.46
CA PHE A 414 5.41 -27.46 -28.81
C PHE A 414 4.34 -28.02 -27.88
N LEU A 415 3.97 -27.26 -26.86
CA LEU A 415 2.78 -27.45 -26.04
C LEU A 415 1.89 -26.23 -26.25
N PHE A 416 0.59 -26.46 -26.48
CA PHE A 416 -0.38 -25.40 -26.80
C PHE A 416 -1.44 -25.25 -25.71
N MET A 417 -1.82 -24.00 -25.41
CA MET A 417 -2.97 -23.64 -24.58
C MET A 417 -3.75 -22.52 -25.26
N ASP A 418 -5.05 -22.66 -25.40
CA ASP A 418 -5.91 -21.65 -25.99
C ASP A 418 -6.72 -20.95 -24.89
N TRP A 419 -7.02 -19.67 -25.08
CA TRP A 419 -8.07 -18.97 -24.34
C TRP A 419 -9.06 -18.35 -25.31
N SER A 420 -10.35 -18.29 -24.94
CA SER A 420 -11.37 -17.58 -25.68
C SER A 420 -12.48 -17.14 -24.72
N ASP A 421 -12.77 -15.84 -24.71
CA ASP A 421 -13.83 -15.20 -23.94
C ASP A 421 -14.72 -14.40 -24.90
N PRO A 422 -16.06 -14.50 -24.85
CA PRO A 422 -16.94 -13.67 -25.69
C PRO A 422 -16.80 -12.21 -25.26
N LEU A 423 -16.23 -11.35 -26.11
CA LEU A 423 -16.00 -9.96 -25.75
C LEU A 423 -17.36 -9.29 -25.49
N PHE A 424 -17.54 -8.79 -24.27
CA PHE A 424 -18.80 -8.22 -23.77
C PHE A 424 -19.98 -9.21 -23.63
N GLY A 425 -19.71 -10.52 -23.66
CA GLY A 425 -20.68 -11.59 -23.40
C GLY A 425 -21.51 -12.05 -24.61
N GLU A 426 -21.33 -11.44 -25.78
CA GLU A 426 -22.03 -11.83 -27.01
C GLU A 426 -21.21 -12.83 -27.85
N ALA A 427 -21.90 -13.76 -28.50
CA ALA A 427 -21.26 -14.85 -29.23
C ALA A 427 -20.88 -14.46 -30.67
N GLY A 428 -19.58 -14.54 -31.00
CA GLY A 428 -19.07 -14.39 -32.36
C GLY A 428 -17.88 -13.43 -32.49
N TYR A 429 -17.61 -12.62 -31.47
CA TYR A 429 -16.54 -11.63 -31.47
C TYR A 429 -15.67 -11.79 -30.20
N PRO A 430 -14.70 -12.72 -30.21
CA PRO A 430 -13.98 -13.08 -29.00
C PRO A 430 -12.81 -12.14 -28.65
N TYR A 431 -12.40 -12.18 -27.39
CA TYR A 431 -11.03 -12.00 -26.94
C TYR A 431 -10.39 -13.39 -26.84
N GLU A 432 -9.43 -13.69 -27.72
CA GLU A 432 -8.86 -15.05 -27.81
C GLU A 432 -7.41 -15.08 -28.29
N GLY A 433 -6.74 -16.18 -27.96
CA GLY A 433 -5.34 -16.38 -28.29
C GLY A 433 -4.78 -17.75 -27.93
N GLU A 434 -3.55 -17.97 -28.38
CA GLU A 434 -2.79 -19.21 -28.23
C GLU A 434 -1.48 -18.94 -27.47
N ILE A 435 -1.21 -19.75 -26.44
CA ILE A 435 0.06 -19.79 -25.73
C ILE A 435 0.88 -20.96 -26.28
N ILE A 436 2.09 -20.67 -26.74
CA ILE A 436 3.00 -21.63 -27.36
C ILE A 436 4.21 -21.81 -26.44
N VAL A 437 4.42 -23.03 -25.96
CA VAL A 437 5.59 -23.41 -25.16
C VAL A 437 6.43 -24.41 -25.95
N PRO A 438 7.54 -24.00 -26.58
CA PRO A 438 8.48 -24.93 -27.17
C PRO A 438 9.10 -25.82 -26.08
N TYR A 439 9.34 -27.09 -26.36
CA TYR A 439 10.01 -28.00 -25.42
C TYR A 439 11.04 -28.89 -26.11
N ARG A 440 12.04 -29.34 -25.34
CA ARG A 440 12.91 -30.47 -25.67
C ARG A 440 13.14 -31.39 -24.47
N LEU A 441 13.39 -32.67 -24.73
CA LEU A 441 13.69 -33.70 -23.75
C LEU A 441 15.20 -33.98 -23.69
N SER A 442 15.74 -34.17 -22.48
CA SER A 442 17.13 -34.59 -22.24
C SER A 442 17.18 -35.58 -21.08
N ASP A 443 17.96 -36.65 -21.19
CA ASP A 443 18.21 -37.60 -20.09
C ASP A 443 19.25 -37.12 -19.07
N THR A 444 19.97 -36.03 -19.34
CA THR A 444 21.05 -35.51 -18.48
C THR A 444 20.61 -34.44 -17.47
N VAL A 445 19.42 -33.86 -17.62
CA VAL A 445 18.97 -32.70 -16.82
C VAL A 445 17.95 -33.06 -15.74
N GLY A 446 18.02 -32.38 -14.60
CA GLY A 446 16.92 -32.29 -13.64
C GLY A 446 16.14 -30.99 -13.83
N ASN A 447 14.97 -30.88 -13.19
CA ASN A 447 14.08 -29.72 -13.33
C ASN A 447 13.68 -29.07 -12.00
N VAL A 448 13.48 -27.75 -12.06
CA VAL A 448 12.87 -26.96 -10.98
C VAL A 448 11.81 -26.03 -11.59
N ASN A 449 10.55 -26.26 -11.23
CA ASN A 449 9.41 -25.44 -11.64
C ASN A 449 9.18 -24.34 -10.60
N VAL A 450 9.34 -23.08 -10.99
CA VAL A 450 9.19 -21.91 -10.12
C VAL A 450 7.86 -21.22 -10.44
N ASN A 451 6.98 -21.15 -9.45
CA ASN A 451 5.66 -20.52 -9.54
C ASN A 451 5.60 -19.23 -8.70
N PHE A 452 4.74 -18.29 -9.08
CA PHE A 452 4.61 -16.97 -8.45
C PHE A 452 3.15 -16.70 -8.14
N LYS A 453 2.78 -16.51 -6.87
CA LYS A 453 1.37 -16.26 -6.49
C LYS A 453 1.19 -15.39 -5.24
N ARG A 454 -0.02 -14.87 -5.05
CA ARG A 454 -0.47 -14.29 -3.77
C ARG A 454 -0.93 -15.39 -2.81
N ALA A 455 -1.03 -15.08 -1.52
CA ALA A 455 -1.52 -16.01 -0.51
C ALA A 455 -3.00 -16.46 -0.71
N ASP A 456 -3.77 -15.72 -1.50
CA ASP A 456 -5.14 -16.08 -1.92
C ASP A 456 -5.18 -17.11 -3.09
N GLY A 457 -4.03 -17.47 -3.65
CA GLY A 457 -3.90 -18.39 -4.78
C GLY A 457 -3.74 -17.72 -6.16
N THR A 458 -3.92 -16.40 -6.28
CA THR A 458 -3.78 -15.66 -7.54
C THR A 458 -2.38 -15.78 -8.10
N ILE A 459 -2.23 -16.43 -9.26
CA ILE A 459 -0.97 -16.50 -10.00
C ILE A 459 -0.58 -15.10 -10.49
N LEU A 460 0.70 -14.74 -10.40
CA LEU A 460 1.20 -13.38 -10.69
C LEU A 460 2.04 -13.27 -11.97
N ALA A 461 2.60 -14.38 -12.44
CA ALA A 461 3.49 -14.46 -13.61
C ALA A 461 3.52 -15.90 -14.15
N PRO A 462 4.03 -16.14 -15.38
CA PRO A 462 4.19 -17.49 -15.91
C PRO A 462 5.11 -18.36 -15.03
N GLN A 463 4.86 -19.68 -15.01
CA GLN A 463 5.81 -20.62 -14.41
C GLN A 463 7.16 -20.58 -15.16
N ILE A 464 8.26 -20.54 -14.42
CA ILE A 464 9.61 -20.67 -14.98
C ILE A 464 10.13 -22.08 -14.70
N THR A 465 10.44 -22.81 -15.77
CA THR A 465 10.93 -24.19 -15.70
C THR A 465 12.44 -24.18 -15.92
N MET A 466 13.19 -24.14 -14.83
CA MET A 466 14.65 -24.23 -14.84
C MET A 466 15.10 -25.67 -15.13
N ALA A 467 16.27 -25.80 -15.77
CA ALA A 467 16.92 -27.07 -16.04
C ALA A 467 18.45 -26.95 -15.87
N GLY A 468 19.07 -28.01 -15.38
CA GLY A 468 20.52 -28.12 -15.21
C GLY A 468 20.93 -29.57 -15.02
N ASP A 469 22.21 -29.88 -15.17
CA ASP A 469 22.68 -31.27 -15.16
C ASP A 469 22.39 -31.99 -13.83
N LEU A 470 21.96 -33.25 -13.92
CA LEU A 470 21.59 -34.07 -12.76
C LEU A 470 22.72 -34.13 -11.72
N GLY A 471 22.38 -33.83 -10.47
CA GLY A 471 23.35 -33.77 -9.37
C GLY A 471 24.08 -32.43 -9.22
N THR A 472 23.84 -31.44 -10.08
CA THR A 472 24.38 -30.08 -9.91
C THR A 472 23.44 -29.19 -9.07
N ASN A 473 23.99 -28.16 -8.43
CA ASN A 473 23.25 -27.28 -7.52
C ASN A 473 22.45 -26.22 -8.29
N PHE A 474 21.24 -25.90 -7.79
CA PHE A 474 20.46 -24.73 -8.21
C PHE A 474 20.34 -23.70 -7.08
N ASP A 475 20.13 -22.44 -7.47
CA ASP A 475 19.85 -21.32 -6.57
C ASP A 475 18.96 -20.30 -7.31
N LEU A 476 17.73 -20.10 -6.83
CA LEU A 476 16.77 -19.22 -7.50
C LEU A 476 17.25 -17.75 -7.54
N ASN A 477 18.11 -17.34 -6.63
CA ASN A 477 18.68 -15.98 -6.59
C ASN A 477 19.71 -15.74 -7.70
N LYS A 478 20.17 -16.81 -8.38
CA LYS A 478 21.12 -16.75 -9.49
C LYS A 478 20.49 -16.95 -10.88
N ASP A 479 19.23 -17.36 -10.96
CA ASP A 479 18.51 -17.43 -12.24
C ASP A 479 17.98 -16.04 -12.64
N ALA A 480 18.43 -15.55 -13.79
CA ALA A 480 18.08 -14.22 -14.27
C ALA A 480 16.58 -14.09 -14.62
N ASN A 481 15.93 -15.16 -15.08
CA ASN A 481 14.51 -15.13 -15.46
C ASN A 481 13.64 -15.06 -14.20
N VAL A 482 13.98 -15.86 -13.18
CA VAL A 482 13.33 -15.81 -11.87
C VAL A 482 13.50 -14.43 -11.26
N MET A 483 14.73 -13.92 -11.15
CA MET A 483 14.97 -12.62 -10.50
C MET A 483 14.41 -11.42 -11.28
N ASN A 484 14.36 -11.47 -12.62
CA ASN A 484 13.64 -10.48 -13.42
C ASN A 484 12.13 -10.52 -13.15
N THR A 485 11.54 -11.72 -13.05
CA THR A 485 10.11 -11.90 -12.75
C THR A 485 9.77 -11.46 -11.32
N VAL A 486 10.57 -11.83 -10.32
CA VAL A 486 10.46 -11.34 -8.94
C VAL A 486 10.52 -9.80 -8.91
N SER A 487 11.45 -9.20 -9.64
CA SER A 487 11.56 -7.73 -9.74
C SER A 487 10.35 -7.08 -10.41
N ALA A 488 9.85 -7.65 -11.52
CA ALA A 488 8.66 -7.18 -12.20
C ALA A 488 7.38 -7.30 -11.36
N ILE A 489 7.30 -8.31 -10.48
CA ILE A 489 6.23 -8.46 -9.50
C ILE A 489 6.35 -7.39 -8.40
N MET A 490 7.54 -7.19 -7.82
CA MET A 490 7.73 -6.20 -6.75
C MET A 490 7.50 -4.75 -7.23
N ASN A 491 7.86 -4.44 -8.48
CA ASN A 491 7.60 -3.14 -9.11
C ASN A 491 6.10 -2.84 -9.26
N LYS A 492 5.21 -3.84 -9.17
CA LYS A 492 3.75 -3.67 -9.13
C LYS A 492 3.19 -3.41 -7.71
N GLY A 493 4.05 -3.00 -6.77
CA GLY A 493 3.65 -2.71 -5.39
C GLY A 493 3.48 -3.95 -4.50
N LEU A 494 4.08 -5.07 -4.89
CA LEU A 494 4.09 -6.31 -4.11
C LEU A 494 5.43 -6.50 -3.39
N GLN A 495 5.44 -7.36 -2.37
CA GLN A 495 6.62 -7.80 -1.64
C GLN A 495 6.65 -9.32 -1.55
N TYR A 496 7.84 -9.90 -1.54
CA TYR A 496 8.04 -11.34 -1.34
C TYR A 496 7.86 -11.69 0.14
N ASN A 497 7.03 -12.70 0.41
CA ASN A 497 6.63 -13.13 1.76
C ASN A 497 7.14 -14.53 2.15
N GLY A 498 7.91 -15.20 1.29
CA GLY A 498 8.43 -16.55 1.52
C GLY A 498 7.98 -17.56 0.46
N THR A 499 8.32 -18.83 0.68
CA THR A 499 7.86 -19.96 -0.13
C THR A 499 6.61 -20.61 0.45
N GLU A 500 5.80 -21.24 -0.42
CA GLU A 500 4.78 -22.19 0.03
C GLU A 500 5.44 -23.35 0.78
N ASN A 501 4.77 -23.86 1.82
CA ASN A 501 5.23 -24.95 2.68
C ASN A 501 6.62 -24.78 3.35
N GLY A 502 7.31 -23.65 3.17
CA GLY A 502 8.72 -23.49 3.54
C GLY A 502 9.71 -24.18 2.58
N GLU A 503 9.34 -24.37 1.30
CA GLU A 503 10.19 -24.93 0.26
C GLU A 503 11.55 -24.20 0.15
N ALA A 504 12.65 -24.93 -0.06
CA ALA A 504 13.99 -24.35 -0.13
C ALA A 504 14.28 -23.78 -1.53
N ILE A 505 14.72 -22.51 -1.60
CA ILE A 505 15.08 -21.81 -2.84
C ILE A 505 16.48 -22.17 -3.40
N THR A 506 17.14 -23.15 -2.78
CA THR A 506 18.43 -23.72 -3.21
C THR A 506 18.37 -25.23 -3.04
N GLY A 507 18.99 -25.97 -3.94
CA GLY A 507 18.96 -27.44 -3.90
C GLY A 507 19.81 -28.07 -4.99
N VAL A 508 19.43 -29.28 -5.41
CA VAL A 508 20.11 -30.08 -6.43
C VAL A 508 19.12 -30.45 -7.53
N TYR A 509 19.53 -30.38 -8.79
CA TYR A 509 18.75 -30.88 -9.92
C TYR A 509 18.61 -32.41 -9.84
N ALA A 510 17.40 -32.87 -9.53
CA ALA A 510 17.05 -34.28 -9.37
C ALA A 510 16.28 -34.82 -10.60
N GLU A 511 16.17 -36.15 -10.69
CA GLU A 511 15.43 -36.84 -11.76
C GLU A 511 13.91 -36.58 -11.71
N ASP A 512 13.34 -36.57 -10.49
CA ASP A 512 11.99 -36.06 -10.27
C ASP A 512 12.02 -34.53 -10.18
N PRO A 513 11.09 -33.81 -10.85
CA PRO A 513 11.08 -32.35 -10.88
C PRO A 513 10.72 -31.77 -9.51
N SER A 514 11.54 -30.83 -9.03
CA SER A 514 11.18 -29.99 -7.88
C SER A 514 10.15 -28.94 -8.29
N ASN A 515 9.22 -28.61 -7.41
CA ASN A 515 8.29 -27.49 -7.59
C ASN A 515 8.50 -26.55 -6.40
N ILE A 516 8.63 -25.25 -6.67
CA ILE A 516 8.84 -24.21 -5.66
C ILE A 516 7.87 -23.07 -5.95
N THR A 517 7.06 -22.68 -4.97
CA THR A 517 6.08 -21.60 -5.14
C THR A 517 6.43 -20.39 -4.29
N LEU A 518 6.75 -19.28 -4.95
CA LEU A 518 7.06 -18.00 -4.31
C LEU A 518 5.76 -17.24 -4.00
N ILE A 519 5.59 -16.86 -2.72
CA ILE A 519 4.43 -16.15 -2.20
C ILE A 519 4.71 -14.65 -2.12
N PHE A 520 3.75 -13.84 -2.55
CA PHE A 520 3.80 -12.38 -2.47
C PHE A 520 2.57 -11.81 -1.75
N GLY A 521 2.72 -10.61 -1.18
CA GLY A 521 1.64 -9.80 -0.61
C GLY A 521 1.84 -8.32 -0.95
N ASP A 522 0.90 -7.47 -0.54
CA ASP A 522 0.95 -6.03 -0.85
C ASP A 522 2.03 -5.33 -0.02
N LYS A 523 2.91 -4.57 -0.69
CA LYS A 523 3.98 -3.83 -0.04
C LYS A 523 3.38 -2.70 0.79
N GLN A 524 3.50 -2.82 2.11
CA GLN A 524 3.17 -1.75 3.04
C GLN A 524 4.27 -0.68 3.02
N ILE A 525 3.85 0.58 3.17
CA ILE A 525 4.68 1.78 3.25
C ILE A 525 4.20 2.59 4.44
N ALA A 526 5.13 3.15 5.22
CA ALA A 526 4.87 3.87 6.46
C ALA A 526 5.28 5.35 6.39
N THR A 527 4.31 6.25 6.55
CA THR A 527 4.58 7.70 6.71
C THR A 527 4.40 8.09 8.17
N THR A 528 5.43 8.66 8.78
CA THR A 528 5.41 9.10 10.18
C THR A 528 5.34 10.61 10.29
N PHE A 529 4.31 11.10 10.98
CA PHE A 529 4.04 12.51 11.23
C PHE A 529 4.66 12.92 12.58
N ASN A 530 5.64 13.83 12.54
CA ASN A 530 6.31 14.38 13.71
C ASN A 530 5.79 15.80 13.99
N TYR A 531 5.52 16.12 15.25
CA TYR A 531 5.02 17.44 15.67
C TYR A 531 6.11 18.19 16.42
N LEU A 532 6.70 19.21 15.79
CA LEU A 532 7.92 19.88 16.26
C LEU A 532 7.68 21.39 16.45
N ASP A 533 8.37 22.02 17.40
CA ASP A 533 8.51 23.48 17.40
C ASP A 533 9.53 23.96 16.35
N ASP A 534 9.66 25.27 16.17
CA ASP A 534 10.62 25.86 15.23
C ASP A 534 12.08 25.85 15.71
N LYS A 535 12.37 25.15 16.81
CA LYS A 535 13.71 24.80 17.31
C LYS A 535 14.00 23.30 17.14
N GLY A 536 13.01 22.49 16.72
CA GLY A 536 13.10 21.04 16.50
C GLY A 536 12.69 20.17 17.70
N ASN A 537 12.11 20.74 18.76
CA ASN A 537 11.67 19.97 19.93
C ASN A 537 10.33 19.29 19.67
N THR A 538 10.19 18.02 20.08
CA THR A 538 8.93 17.26 19.96
C THR A 538 7.84 17.80 20.89
N LEU A 539 6.69 18.16 20.32
CA LEU A 539 5.53 18.72 21.02
C LEU A 539 4.46 17.67 21.37
N ALA A 540 4.37 16.60 20.58
CA ALA A 540 3.45 15.48 20.79
C ALA A 540 4.05 14.19 20.23
N ALA A 541 3.59 13.04 20.71
CA ALA A 541 4.02 11.74 20.19
C ALA A 541 3.69 11.62 18.69
N SER A 542 4.67 11.18 17.90
CA SER A 542 4.52 11.00 16.45
C SER A 542 3.44 9.98 16.11
N GLN A 543 2.74 10.21 15.00
CA GLN A 543 1.72 9.29 14.49
C GLN A 543 2.21 8.65 13.19
N THR A 544 2.18 7.32 13.09
CA THR A 544 2.52 6.62 11.84
C THR A 544 1.24 6.14 11.17
N MET A 545 1.12 6.39 9.86
CA MET A 545 0.12 5.73 9.02
C MET A 545 0.81 4.70 8.11
N THR A 546 0.13 3.60 7.86
CA THR A 546 0.58 2.53 6.96
C THR A 546 -0.46 2.28 5.87
N GLY A 547 -0.01 1.99 4.66
CA GLY A 547 -0.88 1.59 3.54
C GLY A 547 -0.08 1.04 2.37
N ASN A 548 -0.76 0.72 1.27
CA ASN A 548 -0.13 0.09 0.10
C ASN A 548 0.74 1.10 -0.68
N LEU A 549 1.80 0.62 -1.33
CA LEU A 549 2.58 1.43 -2.29
C LEU A 549 1.65 2.07 -3.35
N GLY A 550 1.81 3.37 -3.58
CA GLY A 550 0.99 4.15 -4.51
C GLY A 550 -0.36 4.62 -3.95
N GLN A 551 -0.71 4.26 -2.72
CA GLN A 551 -1.95 4.74 -2.08
C GLN A 551 -1.86 6.23 -1.75
N ASN A 552 -2.88 6.99 -2.17
CA ASN A 552 -3.02 8.40 -1.79
C ASN A 552 -3.51 8.55 -0.34
N TRP A 553 -3.01 9.56 0.35
CA TRP A 553 -3.37 9.89 1.74
C TRP A 553 -3.74 11.36 1.90
N GLN A 554 -4.59 11.63 2.88
CA GLN A 554 -4.96 12.97 3.33
C GLN A 554 -5.12 12.97 4.86
N VAL A 555 -4.51 13.94 5.53
CA VAL A 555 -4.48 14.07 7.00
C VAL A 555 -4.73 15.52 7.38
N ALA A 556 -5.67 15.77 8.28
CA ALA A 556 -5.92 17.11 8.83
C ALA A 556 -4.78 17.53 9.77
N ILE A 557 -4.37 18.79 9.71
CA ILE A 557 -3.34 19.33 10.60
C ILE A 557 -3.93 19.42 12.02
N PRO A 558 -3.36 18.70 13.01
CA PRO A 558 -3.87 18.73 14.37
C PRO A 558 -3.55 20.07 15.04
N SER A 559 -4.45 20.52 15.91
CA SER A 559 -4.19 21.65 16.80
C SER A 559 -3.29 21.21 17.96
N VAL A 560 -2.28 22.02 18.28
CA VAL A 560 -1.35 21.78 19.40
C VAL A 560 -1.52 22.91 20.42
N THR A 561 -1.87 22.58 21.66
CA THR A 561 -2.17 23.57 22.70
C THR A 561 -1.00 24.52 22.93
N GLY A 562 -1.25 25.83 22.80
CA GLY A 562 -0.21 26.86 22.97
C GLY A 562 0.64 27.15 21.73
N TYR A 563 0.38 26.48 20.60
CA TYR A 563 1.17 26.61 19.38
C TYR A 563 0.30 26.83 18.13
N THR A 564 0.85 27.55 17.15
CA THR A 564 0.24 27.78 15.83
C THR A 564 1.06 27.07 14.75
N PHE A 565 0.40 26.38 13.82
CA PHE A 565 1.07 25.70 12.71
C PHE A 565 1.79 26.71 11.78
N LYS A 566 3.02 26.38 11.38
CA LYS A 566 3.91 27.22 10.57
C LYS A 566 4.08 26.68 9.15
N SER A 567 4.45 25.41 9.04
CA SER A 567 4.78 24.74 7.78
C SER A 567 4.88 23.23 8.00
N ALA A 568 4.88 22.46 6.90
CA ALA A 568 5.20 21.05 6.91
C ALA A 568 6.27 20.73 5.87
N ASN A 569 7.09 19.72 6.13
CA ASN A 569 8.02 19.15 5.15
C ASN A 569 7.99 17.62 5.19
N GLN A 570 8.07 16.98 4.03
CA GLN A 570 8.27 15.54 3.88
C GLN A 570 9.73 15.32 3.50
N ASP A 571 10.50 14.67 4.38
CA ASP A 571 11.93 14.36 4.20
C ASP A 571 12.76 15.58 3.75
N GLY A 572 12.46 16.76 4.34
CA GLY A 572 13.09 18.05 4.04
C GLY A 572 12.47 18.84 2.88
N THR A 573 11.60 18.24 2.07
CA THR A 573 10.88 18.92 0.98
C THR A 573 9.61 19.59 1.51
N ALA A 574 9.43 20.90 1.26
CA ALA A 574 8.27 21.64 1.76
C ALA A 574 6.95 21.13 1.16
N MET A 575 5.92 20.95 2.00
CA MET A 575 4.58 20.51 1.58
C MET A 575 3.62 21.70 1.42
N THR A 576 2.67 21.58 0.49
CA THR A 576 1.53 22.50 0.37
C THR A 576 0.41 22.07 1.31
N VAL A 577 -0.25 23.05 1.96
CA VAL A 577 -1.43 22.84 2.81
C VAL A 577 -2.65 23.39 2.10
N THR A 578 -3.70 22.57 1.99
CA THR A 578 -4.97 22.94 1.37
C THR A 578 -6.11 22.64 2.34
N ASN A 579 -6.96 23.61 2.64
CA ASN A 579 -8.12 23.47 3.55
C ASN A 579 -7.76 22.87 4.93
N ASN A 580 -6.63 23.28 5.51
CA ASN A 580 -6.04 22.74 6.76
C ASN A 580 -5.72 21.23 6.71
N GLN A 581 -5.48 20.68 5.52
CA GLN A 581 -5.06 19.29 5.33
C GLN A 581 -3.74 19.22 4.56
N LEU A 582 -2.95 18.20 4.91
CA LEU A 582 -1.83 17.69 4.13
C LEU A 582 -2.32 16.52 3.29
N SER A 583 -1.72 16.31 2.12
CA SER A 583 -1.99 15.16 1.27
C SER A 583 -0.75 14.75 0.49
N GLY A 584 -0.64 13.47 0.18
CA GLY A 584 0.45 12.90 -0.60
C GLY A 584 0.15 11.49 -1.06
N THR A 585 1.19 10.77 -1.47
CA THR A 585 1.11 9.38 -1.93
C THR A 585 2.17 8.56 -1.19
N LEU A 586 1.83 7.33 -0.79
CA LEU A 586 2.75 6.40 -0.14
C LEU A 586 3.73 5.81 -1.15
N THR A 587 4.86 6.49 -1.40
CA THR A 587 5.89 6.06 -2.37
C THR A 587 7.10 5.38 -1.72
N ALA A 588 7.47 5.80 -0.51
CA ALA A 588 8.52 5.23 0.31
C ALA A 588 8.26 5.54 1.79
N ASP A 589 8.90 4.79 2.69
CA ASP A 589 8.86 5.08 4.12
C ASP A 589 9.47 6.46 4.37
N SER A 590 8.72 7.34 5.04
CA SER A 590 8.97 8.79 4.99
C SER A 590 8.55 9.52 6.27
N ASN A 591 9.18 10.67 6.53
CA ASN A 591 8.91 11.51 7.69
C ASN A 591 8.31 12.85 7.28
N VAL A 592 7.09 13.12 7.75
CA VAL A 592 6.41 14.42 7.58
C VAL A 592 6.54 15.19 8.89
N ASN A 593 7.40 16.21 8.88
CA ASN A 593 7.61 17.08 10.04
C ASN A 593 6.67 18.29 9.94
N LEU A 594 5.69 18.37 10.84
CA LEU A 594 4.84 19.53 11.03
C LEU A 594 5.52 20.47 12.03
N ILE A 595 5.86 21.67 11.58
CA ILE A 595 6.55 22.70 12.36
C ILE A 595 5.51 23.70 12.88
N TYR A 596 5.58 23.99 14.18
CA TYR A 596 4.72 24.95 14.86
C TYR A 596 5.56 26.07 15.52
N VAL A 597 4.93 27.21 15.81
CA VAL A 597 5.50 28.33 16.57
C VAL A 597 4.70 28.51 17.85
N ALA A 598 5.38 28.75 18.97
CA ALA A 598 4.71 29.06 20.23
C ALA A 598 3.91 30.37 20.13
N ASN A 599 2.69 30.37 20.65
CA ASN A 599 1.80 31.52 20.66
C ASN A 599 2.35 32.63 21.56
N ASP A 600 1.99 33.87 21.27
CA ASP A 600 2.22 35.01 22.17
C ASP A 600 1.15 35.00 23.27
N GLU A 601 1.62 34.92 24.51
CA GLU A 601 0.82 34.86 25.72
C GLU A 601 1.01 36.15 26.53
N THR A 602 -0.04 36.56 27.24
CA THR A 602 0.01 37.72 28.15
C THR A 602 -0.38 37.30 29.55
N ALA A 603 0.46 37.62 30.53
CA ALA A 603 0.18 37.46 31.95
C ALA A 603 -0.20 38.80 32.57
N THR A 604 -1.20 38.79 33.45
CA THR A 604 -1.67 39.99 34.18
C THR A 604 -1.37 39.85 35.66
N ILE A 605 -0.74 40.86 36.25
CA ILE A 605 -0.38 40.93 37.66
C ILE A 605 -1.24 41.99 38.33
N HIS A 606 -2.16 41.55 39.17
CA HIS A 606 -2.94 42.41 40.07
C HIS A 606 -2.18 42.70 41.36
N TYR A 607 -2.32 43.92 41.86
CA TYR A 607 -1.71 44.37 43.12
C TYR A 607 -2.81 44.78 44.09
N VAL A 608 -3.03 44.00 45.16
CA VAL A 608 -4.15 44.18 46.10
C VAL A 608 -3.69 44.17 47.56
N TYR A 609 -4.42 44.83 48.45
CA TYR A 609 -4.26 44.66 49.89
C TYR A 609 -4.91 43.34 50.35
N ALA A 610 -4.64 42.93 51.59
CA ALA A 610 -5.21 41.72 52.20
C ALA A 610 -6.76 41.72 52.33
N ASP A 611 -7.43 42.85 52.10
CA ASP A 611 -8.90 42.97 52.01
C ASP A 611 -9.45 42.85 50.58
N GLY A 612 -8.58 42.67 49.58
CA GLY A 612 -8.92 42.58 48.15
C GLY A 612 -9.01 43.92 47.43
N THR A 613 -8.82 45.06 48.10
CA THR A 613 -8.84 46.38 47.45
C THR A 613 -7.55 46.66 46.67
N THR A 614 -7.63 47.41 45.57
CA THR A 614 -6.48 47.72 44.69
C THR A 614 -5.40 48.53 45.41
N ALA A 615 -4.20 47.95 45.51
CA ALA A 615 -3.02 48.57 46.14
C ALA A 615 -2.13 49.33 45.15
N ALA A 616 -2.07 48.87 43.90
CA ALA A 616 -1.42 49.57 42.80
C ALA A 616 -2.09 49.22 41.46
N ALA A 617 -1.82 50.00 40.41
CA ALA A 617 -2.31 49.69 39.07
C ALA A 617 -1.69 48.37 38.54
N ASP A 618 -2.52 47.57 37.88
CA ASP A 618 -2.13 46.29 37.28
C ASP A 618 -0.97 46.44 36.29
N LYS A 619 -0.18 45.37 36.13
CA LYS A 619 0.85 45.28 35.08
C LYS A 619 0.62 44.04 34.23
N THR A 620 0.89 44.15 32.93
CA THR A 620 0.95 43.01 32.01
C THR A 620 2.39 42.73 31.60
N VAL A 621 2.72 41.45 31.39
CA VAL A 621 3.96 41.00 30.73
C VAL A 621 3.63 39.99 29.64
N THR A 622 4.41 40.00 28.56
CA THR A 622 4.18 39.19 27.37
C THR A 622 5.38 38.28 27.09
N GLY A 623 5.12 37.07 26.61
CA GLY A 623 6.16 36.12 26.21
C GLY A 623 5.58 34.96 25.39
N LYS A 624 6.39 33.95 25.09
CA LYS A 624 5.89 32.76 24.37
C LYS A 624 5.33 31.72 25.33
N PHE A 625 4.31 30.99 24.86
CA PHE A 625 3.82 29.79 25.54
C PHE A 625 4.99 28.86 25.93
N GLY A 626 5.03 28.43 27.19
CA GLY A 626 6.09 27.58 27.75
C GLY A 626 7.37 28.29 28.20
N ASP A 627 7.57 29.58 27.90
CA ASP A 627 8.66 30.39 28.47
C ASP A 627 8.35 30.76 29.94
N ALA A 628 9.39 30.99 30.73
CA ALA A 628 9.24 31.40 32.14
C ALA A 628 8.79 32.87 32.26
N ILE A 629 7.84 33.14 33.17
CA ILE A 629 7.30 34.48 33.37
C ILE A 629 8.27 35.32 34.21
N VAL A 630 8.84 36.36 33.62
CA VAL A 630 9.69 37.34 34.32
C VAL A 630 8.79 38.40 34.97
N PHE A 631 8.41 38.18 36.22
CA PHE A 631 7.53 39.11 36.94
C PHE A 631 8.19 40.48 37.17
N PRO A 632 7.44 41.58 36.96
CA PRO A 632 7.95 42.92 37.25
C PRO A 632 8.00 43.15 38.77
N THR A 633 9.04 43.86 39.24
CA THR A 633 9.19 44.21 40.65
C THR A 633 7.91 44.85 41.20
N ALA A 634 7.44 44.33 42.34
CA ALA A 634 6.28 44.86 43.04
C ALA A 634 6.52 46.31 43.49
N PRO A 635 5.56 47.23 43.28
CA PRO A 635 5.62 48.58 43.85
C PRO A 635 5.91 48.58 45.36
N VAL A 636 6.78 49.48 45.82
CA VAL A 636 7.04 49.63 47.26
C VAL A 636 5.93 50.50 47.88
N ILE A 637 5.19 49.93 48.83
CA ILE A 637 4.13 50.61 49.57
C ILE A 637 4.55 50.72 51.04
N SER A 638 4.51 51.92 51.61
CA SER A 638 5.08 52.18 52.94
C SER A 638 4.25 51.49 54.04
N GLY A 639 4.90 50.65 54.85
CA GLY A 639 4.26 49.89 55.93
C GLY A 639 3.56 48.60 55.48
N PHE A 640 3.83 48.11 54.26
CA PHE A 640 3.31 46.86 53.74
C PHE A 640 4.38 46.05 52.99
N THR A 641 4.42 44.75 53.28
CA THR A 641 5.25 43.76 52.58
C THR A 641 4.42 43.05 51.49
N PRO A 642 4.85 43.05 50.21
CA PRO A 642 4.20 42.28 49.14
C PRO A 642 4.51 40.79 49.20
N SER A 643 3.54 39.95 48.87
CA SER A 643 3.73 38.50 48.67
C SER A 643 4.60 38.20 47.44
N THR A 644 5.50 37.22 47.54
CA THR A 644 6.25 36.68 46.40
C THR A 644 5.39 35.78 45.52
N LEU A 645 5.45 35.96 44.19
CA LEU A 645 4.90 34.99 43.23
C LEU A 645 5.90 33.82 43.04
N ALA A 646 5.38 32.61 42.87
CA ALA A 646 6.18 31.44 42.53
C ALA A 646 6.69 31.49 41.08
N ALA A 647 7.73 30.72 40.75
CA ALA A 647 8.17 30.59 39.36
C ALA A 647 7.16 29.76 38.55
N THR A 648 6.76 30.29 37.39
CA THR A 648 5.68 29.78 36.52
C THR A 648 6.04 30.05 35.04
N LYS A 649 5.29 29.44 34.13
CA LYS A 649 5.44 29.57 32.68
C LYS A 649 4.13 30.05 32.05
N TYR A 650 4.22 30.77 30.94
CA TYR A 650 3.04 31.12 30.16
C TYR A 650 2.29 29.86 29.71
N GLY A 651 1.00 29.77 30.04
CA GLY A 651 0.13 28.65 29.68
C GLY A 651 0.29 27.39 30.55
N ASP A 652 0.83 27.49 31.76
CA ASP A 652 1.05 26.36 32.68
C ASP A 652 -0.22 25.71 33.28
N GLY A 653 -1.41 26.17 32.88
CA GLY A 653 -2.70 25.73 33.41
C GLY A 653 -3.33 26.69 34.41
N THR A 654 -2.62 27.76 34.83
CA THR A 654 -3.25 28.88 35.53
C THR A 654 -4.30 29.57 34.64
N THR A 655 -5.51 29.78 35.18
CA THR A 655 -6.62 30.36 34.41
C THR A 655 -6.28 31.76 33.91
N ALA A 656 -6.11 31.87 32.59
CA ALA A 656 -5.81 33.10 31.85
C ALA A 656 -4.49 33.82 32.23
N ASN A 657 -3.48 33.09 32.75
CA ASN A 657 -2.19 33.66 33.19
C ASN A 657 -2.36 34.86 34.17
N VAL A 658 -3.35 34.80 35.06
CA VAL A 658 -3.65 35.88 36.02
C VAL A 658 -2.99 35.59 37.37
N PHE A 659 -2.23 36.57 37.88
CA PHE A 659 -1.46 36.48 39.11
C PHE A 659 -1.82 37.63 40.05
N THR A 660 -1.74 37.41 41.37
CA THR A 660 -2.11 38.41 42.39
C THR A 660 -1.00 38.55 43.42
N VAL A 661 -0.48 39.77 43.58
CA VAL A 661 0.44 40.15 44.66
C VAL A 661 -0.37 40.82 45.77
N THR A 662 -0.38 40.19 46.94
CA THR A 662 -1.10 40.66 48.13
C THR A 662 -0.17 41.42 49.06
N TYR A 663 -0.53 42.65 49.42
CA TYR A 663 0.20 43.48 50.38
C TYR A 663 -0.32 43.23 51.80
N THR A 664 0.57 42.70 52.65
CA THR A 664 0.30 42.47 54.07
C THR A 664 0.91 43.60 54.89
N LYS A 665 0.15 44.18 55.82
CA LYS A 665 0.65 45.27 56.67
C LYS A 665 1.77 44.76 57.59
N ASP A 666 2.84 45.53 57.71
CA ASP A 666 4.02 45.11 58.48
C ASP A 666 3.69 44.98 59.99
N PRO A 667 4.14 43.91 60.67
CA PRO A 667 3.80 43.66 62.06
C PRO A 667 4.55 44.59 63.01
N VAL A 668 3.80 45.41 63.75
CA VAL A 668 4.32 46.11 64.94
C VAL A 668 4.46 45.12 66.10
N THR A 669 5.65 45.02 66.70
CA THR A 669 6.02 43.94 67.62
C THR A 669 6.01 44.33 69.11
N PRO A 670 5.17 43.68 69.94
CA PRO A 670 5.40 43.48 71.37
C PRO A 670 6.30 42.25 71.61
N VAL A 671 6.87 42.11 72.81
CA VAL A 671 7.84 41.04 73.18
C VAL A 671 7.25 39.97 74.13
N THR A 672 7.84 38.76 74.15
CA THR A 672 7.28 37.53 74.75
C THR A 672 8.32 36.64 75.45
N PRO A 673 7.99 35.99 76.59
CA PRO A 673 8.27 34.54 76.83
C PRO A 673 7.10 33.83 77.57
N SER A 674 6.87 32.50 77.62
CA SER A 674 7.45 31.27 76.99
C SER A 674 8.56 30.48 77.72
N HIS A 675 8.19 29.56 78.64
CA HIS A 675 8.78 28.21 78.88
C HIS A 675 7.89 27.33 79.83
N GLN A 676 8.23 26.04 79.99
CA GLN A 676 7.62 25.10 80.97
C GLN A 676 8.56 24.80 82.15
N VAL A 677 7.99 24.39 83.29
CA VAL A 677 8.65 24.24 84.61
C VAL A 677 8.04 23.05 85.39
N THR A 678 8.80 22.47 86.33
CA THR A 678 8.40 21.29 87.13
C THR A 678 8.34 21.51 88.64
N VAL A 679 7.67 20.60 89.34
CA VAL A 679 7.54 20.56 90.81
C VAL A 679 7.75 19.12 91.29
N THR A 680 8.76 18.88 92.13
CA THR A 680 9.07 17.54 92.65
C THR A 680 8.54 17.34 94.07
N VAL A 681 7.71 16.32 94.26
CA VAL A 681 7.10 15.94 95.53
C VAL A 681 7.88 14.79 96.17
N HIS A 682 8.52 15.07 97.30
CA HIS A 682 9.27 14.10 98.11
C HIS A 682 8.46 13.58 99.29
N TYR A 683 8.72 12.32 99.68
CA TYR A 683 8.09 11.67 100.83
C TYR A 683 9.19 11.10 101.74
N GLN A 684 9.52 11.81 102.82
CA GLN A 684 10.71 11.57 103.65
C GLN A 684 10.36 11.43 105.14
N ASP A 685 11.22 10.83 105.95
CA ASP A 685 11.10 10.92 107.42
C ASP A 685 11.78 12.18 107.99
N ALA A 686 11.64 12.41 109.29
CA ALA A 686 12.23 13.55 109.98
C ALA A 686 13.79 13.58 109.99
N THR A 687 14.47 12.57 109.42
CA THR A 687 15.92 12.55 109.18
C THR A 687 16.29 12.82 107.70
N GLY A 688 15.31 13.13 106.85
CA GLY A 688 15.48 13.38 105.42
C GLY A 688 15.57 12.11 104.56
N LYS A 689 15.37 10.92 105.15
CA LYS A 689 15.41 9.64 104.44
C LYS A 689 14.10 9.41 103.70
N THR A 690 14.15 9.16 102.40
CA THR A 690 12.98 8.81 101.57
C THR A 690 12.27 7.56 102.10
N VAL A 691 10.95 7.66 102.33
CA VAL A 691 10.08 6.58 102.81
C VAL A 691 9.07 6.10 101.77
N ALA A 692 8.81 6.88 100.72
CA ALA A 692 8.08 6.47 99.52
C ALA A 692 8.64 7.19 98.28
N PRO A 693 8.49 6.63 97.05
CA PRO A 693 9.05 7.24 95.85
C PRO A 693 8.48 8.63 95.56
N ASP A 694 9.39 9.52 95.13
CA ASP A 694 9.12 10.89 94.73
C ASP A 694 8.27 10.95 93.44
N GLU A 695 7.72 12.12 93.14
CA GLU A 695 6.71 12.33 92.08
C GLU A 695 6.89 13.71 91.45
N ILE A 696 6.85 13.82 90.12
CA ILE A 696 7.12 15.08 89.41
C ILE A 696 5.86 15.54 88.68
N LEU A 697 5.50 16.80 88.92
CA LEU A 697 4.44 17.52 88.20
C LEU A 697 5.09 18.51 87.21
N THR A 698 4.45 18.78 86.07
CA THR A 698 4.97 19.68 85.02
C THR A 698 3.86 20.59 84.49
N GLY A 699 4.16 21.87 84.23
CA GLY A 699 3.23 22.85 83.66
C GLY A 699 3.94 24.07 83.11
N HIS A 700 3.20 25.07 82.62
CA HIS A 700 3.73 26.37 82.23
C HIS A 700 3.75 27.32 83.43
N VAL A 701 4.56 28.38 83.36
CA VAL A 701 4.52 29.48 84.33
C VAL A 701 3.09 29.99 84.50
N GLY A 702 2.56 29.92 85.73
CA GLY A 702 1.20 30.30 86.09
C GLY A 702 0.15 29.18 86.10
N ASP A 703 0.42 28.00 85.54
CA ASP A 703 -0.48 26.84 85.65
C ASP A 703 -0.61 26.39 87.12
N GLN A 704 -1.77 25.89 87.54
CA GLN A 704 -1.99 25.40 88.90
C GLN A 704 -1.57 23.92 89.07
N TYR A 705 -1.07 23.59 90.27
CA TYR A 705 -0.74 22.21 90.67
C TYR A 705 -1.32 21.85 92.05
N ALA A 706 -1.48 20.54 92.27
CA ALA A 706 -1.81 19.97 93.57
C ALA A 706 -1.08 18.62 93.77
N SER A 707 -0.68 18.34 95.01
CA SER A 707 -0.06 17.09 95.45
C SER A 707 -0.72 16.58 96.74
N THR A 708 -0.52 15.31 97.07
CA THR A 708 -1.18 14.65 98.22
C THR A 708 -0.24 13.70 98.95
N ALA A 709 -0.38 13.58 100.27
CA ALA A 709 0.38 12.63 101.07
C ALA A 709 0.08 11.17 100.68
N LYS A 710 1.14 10.36 100.54
CA LYS A 710 1.03 8.90 100.32
C LYS A 710 0.86 8.16 101.65
N THR A 711 0.18 7.01 101.64
CA THR A 711 0.11 6.11 102.81
C THR A 711 1.36 5.24 102.84
N VAL A 712 2.12 5.26 103.94
CA VAL A 712 3.43 4.60 104.04
C VAL A 712 3.45 3.61 105.22
N THR A 713 3.52 2.31 104.91
CA THR A 713 3.45 1.25 105.91
C THR A 713 4.58 1.37 106.96
N GLY A 714 4.20 1.37 108.24
CA GLY A 714 5.13 1.51 109.37
C GLY A 714 5.46 2.97 109.76
N TYR A 715 4.94 3.95 109.02
CA TYR A 715 5.12 5.37 109.30
C TYR A 715 3.76 6.08 109.40
N THR A 716 3.70 7.15 110.20
CA THR A 716 2.58 8.09 110.26
C THR A 716 3.02 9.41 109.65
N LEU A 717 2.14 10.08 108.90
CA LEU A 717 2.42 11.43 108.40
C LEU A 717 2.49 12.41 109.57
N THR A 718 3.59 13.13 109.69
CA THR A 718 3.85 14.10 110.76
C THR A 718 3.60 15.54 110.28
N SER A 719 3.86 15.85 109.01
CA SER A 719 3.68 17.18 108.44
C SER A 719 3.31 17.16 106.96
N THR A 720 2.28 17.91 106.60
CA THR A 720 1.94 18.30 105.23
C THR A 720 2.58 19.68 104.95
N PRO A 721 3.37 19.84 103.88
CA PRO A 721 3.98 21.11 103.54
C PRO A 721 2.93 22.12 103.04
N SER A 722 3.14 23.40 103.31
CA SER A 722 2.18 24.47 102.96
C SER A 722 2.08 24.74 101.46
N ASN A 723 3.08 24.35 100.67
CA ASN A 723 3.07 24.40 99.20
C ASN A 723 2.58 23.11 98.54
N ALA A 724 1.83 22.25 99.26
CA ALA A 724 1.21 21.06 98.67
C ALA A 724 0.31 21.36 97.46
N THR A 725 -0.29 22.55 97.40
CA THR A 725 -0.91 23.12 96.20
C THR A 725 -0.33 24.51 95.91
N GLY A 726 -0.39 24.94 94.64
CA GLY A 726 0.19 26.22 94.21
C GLY A 726 0.08 26.45 92.71
N THR A 727 0.94 27.31 92.19
CA THR A 727 1.15 27.54 90.75
C THR A 727 2.61 27.29 90.38
N PHE A 728 2.88 26.76 89.18
CA PHE A 728 4.23 26.67 88.64
C PHE A 728 4.83 28.08 88.51
N GLY A 729 5.99 28.31 89.12
CA GLY A 729 6.75 29.55 89.01
C GLY A 729 7.73 29.51 87.82
N ASP A 730 8.65 30.46 87.76
CA ASP A 730 9.63 30.60 86.67
C ASP A 730 10.78 29.57 86.73
N THR A 731 10.88 28.79 87.80
CA THR A 731 11.97 27.83 88.07
C THR A 731 11.46 26.58 88.77
N ASP A 732 12.11 25.44 88.55
CA ASP A 732 11.76 24.18 89.21
C ASP A 732 11.74 24.30 90.74
N SER A 733 10.82 23.59 91.39
CA SER A 733 10.63 23.67 92.85
C SER A 733 10.29 22.31 93.47
N ALA A 734 10.20 22.25 94.80
CA ALA A 734 9.98 21.00 95.53
C ALA A 734 8.99 21.13 96.71
N ILE A 735 8.35 20.02 97.03
CA ILE A 735 7.33 19.83 98.07
C ILE A 735 7.75 18.61 98.89
N THR A 736 7.84 18.68 100.23
CA THR A 736 8.27 17.53 101.05
C THR A 736 7.26 17.19 102.14
N TYR A 737 6.67 16.01 102.06
CA TYR A 737 5.87 15.41 103.12
C TYR A 737 6.78 14.70 104.13
N ILE A 738 6.62 14.99 105.42
CA ILE A 738 7.45 14.45 106.50
C ILE A 738 6.67 13.43 107.33
N TYR A 739 7.31 12.29 107.59
CA TYR A 739 6.76 11.13 108.29
C TYR A 739 7.58 10.72 109.52
N THR A 740 6.95 9.98 110.44
CA THR A 740 7.55 9.42 111.67
C THR A 740 7.26 7.92 111.79
N ALA A 741 8.31 7.12 112.04
CA ALA A 741 8.19 5.68 112.19
C ALA A 741 7.43 5.29 113.47
N VAL A 742 6.54 4.30 113.38
CA VAL A 742 5.76 3.78 114.52
C VAL A 742 6.55 2.68 115.23
N THR A 743 7.07 2.97 116.42
CA THR A 743 7.90 2.04 117.21
C THR A 743 7.04 1.20 118.17
N ASN A 744 7.26 -0.12 118.17
CA ASN A 744 6.47 -1.10 118.92
C ASN A 744 7.38 -2.12 119.65
N GLY A 745 6.88 -2.72 120.72
CA GLY A 745 7.47 -3.91 121.36
C GLY A 745 6.44 -4.65 122.23
N GLY A 746 6.46 -5.99 122.31
CA GLY A 746 7.29 -6.93 121.56
C GLY A 746 7.06 -8.41 121.96
N ALA A 747 7.71 -9.33 121.23
CA ALA A 747 7.71 -10.80 121.37
C ALA A 747 6.39 -11.55 121.01
N GLY A 748 6.51 -12.76 120.43
CA GLY A 748 5.37 -13.69 120.23
C GLY A 748 5.32 -14.55 118.94
N ASP A 749 6.27 -15.46 118.75
CA ASP A 749 6.13 -16.74 118.01
C ASP A 749 5.72 -16.84 116.51
N LYS A 750 5.72 -18.08 116.01
CA LYS A 750 5.84 -18.60 114.64
C LYS A 750 4.96 -19.87 114.54
N PRO A 751 4.13 -20.15 113.49
CA PRO A 751 4.68 -20.72 112.23
C PRO A 751 3.84 -20.58 110.92
N SER A 752 4.39 -21.13 109.81
CA SER A 752 3.67 -21.69 108.63
C SER A 752 2.93 -20.72 107.68
N THR A 753 2.72 -20.98 106.37
CA THR A 753 3.30 -21.94 105.38
C THR A 753 3.07 -21.38 103.95
N PRO A 754 3.86 -21.77 102.92
CA PRO A 754 3.72 -21.24 101.56
C PRO A 754 2.79 -22.06 100.64
N ASN A 755 1.97 -21.39 99.83
CA ASN A 755 1.25 -21.86 98.62
C ASN A 755 0.48 -20.67 98.00
N LYS A 756 0.14 -20.58 96.70
CA LYS A 756 0.57 -21.32 95.49
C LYS A 756 0.04 -20.57 94.24
N PRO A 757 0.79 -20.44 93.12
CA PRO A 757 0.25 -19.95 91.85
C PRO A 757 -0.73 -20.94 91.17
N GLY A 758 -1.72 -20.42 90.46
CA GLY A 758 -2.80 -21.18 89.83
C GLY A 758 -3.02 -20.89 88.34
N THR A 759 -2.14 -21.40 87.48
CA THR A 759 -2.53 -21.88 86.14
C THR A 759 -3.09 -23.32 86.27
N PRO A 760 -3.75 -23.96 85.26
CA PRO A 760 -3.72 -23.63 83.82
C PRO A 760 -5.08 -23.79 83.07
N ASN A 761 -5.06 -23.66 81.74
CA ASN A 761 -5.37 -24.82 80.89
C ASN A 761 -4.87 -24.73 79.43
N LYS A 762 -4.40 -25.87 78.90
CA LYS A 762 -4.14 -26.17 77.48
C LYS A 762 -4.37 -27.67 77.28
N PRO A 763 -5.14 -28.07 76.25
CA PRO A 763 -4.60 -29.03 75.27
C PRO A 763 -4.96 -28.62 73.81
N GLY A 764 -4.29 -29.09 72.77
CA GLY A 764 -3.24 -30.12 72.73
C GLY A 764 -2.42 -30.12 71.41
N GLN A 765 -1.66 -31.19 71.21
CA GLN A 765 -0.80 -31.53 70.05
C GLN A 765 -0.97 -33.05 69.80
N PRO A 766 -0.47 -33.71 68.72
CA PRO A 766 0.79 -33.52 67.99
C PRO A 766 0.55 -33.01 66.53
N SER A 767 1.27 -33.26 65.42
CA SER A 767 2.33 -34.23 65.07
C SER A 767 3.30 -33.78 63.96
N LYS A 768 4.45 -34.45 63.92
CA LYS A 768 5.39 -34.72 62.80
C LYS A 768 5.82 -36.21 62.95
N PRO A 769 6.64 -36.87 62.09
CA PRO A 769 7.51 -36.35 61.02
C PRO A 769 7.42 -37.12 59.67
N GLY A 770 8.33 -36.82 58.73
CA GLY A 770 8.61 -37.64 57.54
C GLY A 770 9.59 -36.96 56.57
N LYS A 771 10.67 -37.64 56.15
CA LYS A 771 11.71 -37.13 55.23
C LYS A 771 12.30 -38.28 54.41
N ILE A 772 12.28 -38.20 53.08
CA ILE A 772 13.22 -38.90 52.19
C ILE A 772 13.33 -38.24 50.80
N THR A 773 14.55 -38.34 50.26
CA THR A 773 15.03 -38.12 48.88
C THR A 773 16.12 -39.19 48.64
N PRO A 774 16.67 -39.45 47.43
CA PRO A 774 16.34 -38.99 46.07
C PRO A 774 16.19 -40.17 45.07
N SER A 775 16.06 -39.91 43.75
CA SER A 775 16.86 -40.60 42.69
C SER A 775 16.67 -39.95 41.29
N LYS A 776 17.50 -40.34 40.31
CA LYS A 776 17.45 -39.99 38.87
C LYS A 776 17.10 -41.20 38.00
N GLY A 777 16.69 -40.98 36.75
CA GLY A 777 17.11 -41.85 35.62
C GLY A 777 16.11 -42.07 34.47
N GLY A 778 16.64 -42.22 33.25
CA GLY A 778 15.96 -42.92 32.14
C GLY A 778 15.49 -42.06 30.94
N GLN A 779 16.00 -42.37 29.75
CA GLN A 779 15.47 -41.96 28.43
C GLN A 779 14.97 -43.22 27.69
N ALA A 780 14.08 -43.08 26.68
CA ALA A 780 14.31 -43.56 25.30
C ALA A 780 13.06 -43.65 24.37
N ALA A 781 13.15 -42.97 23.21
CA ALA A 781 12.89 -43.42 21.83
C ALA A 781 11.52 -43.95 21.29
N GLY A 782 11.21 -43.52 20.05
CA GLY A 782 10.30 -44.17 19.07
C GLY A 782 9.02 -43.37 18.71
N ILE A 783 8.55 -43.24 17.46
CA ILE A 783 8.98 -43.76 16.14
C ILE A 783 8.63 -42.72 15.01
N ASN A 784 9.38 -42.75 13.89
CA ASN A 784 9.24 -41.92 12.66
C ASN A 784 7.92 -42.17 11.86
N PRO A 785 7.52 -41.31 10.88
CA PRO A 785 8.22 -41.06 9.60
C PRO A 785 9.17 -39.85 9.63
N GLY A 786 10.01 -39.59 8.61
CA GLY A 786 10.23 -40.28 7.32
C GLY A 786 11.55 -39.83 6.65
N SER A 787 11.80 -40.16 5.37
CA SER A 787 13.10 -39.87 4.71
C SER A 787 12.98 -39.26 3.30
N HIS A 788 13.48 -38.03 3.15
CA HIS A 788 14.05 -37.48 1.91
C HIS A 788 15.52 -37.08 2.18
N VAL A 789 16.36 -37.06 1.14
CA VAL A 789 17.82 -36.88 1.32
C VAL A 789 18.17 -35.39 1.42
N VAL A 790 18.83 -35.01 2.51
CA VAL A 790 19.38 -33.67 2.75
C VAL A 790 20.88 -33.78 3.05
N PRO A 791 21.76 -32.96 2.44
CA PRO A 791 23.19 -32.90 2.79
C PRO A 791 23.46 -32.37 4.22
N ALA A 792 24.69 -32.55 4.69
CA ALA A 792 25.12 -32.39 6.08
C ALA A 792 24.70 -31.08 6.81
N GLU A 793 24.54 -31.19 8.13
CA GLU A 793 24.20 -30.10 9.04
C GLU A 793 25.16 -28.90 8.94
N GLY A 794 24.62 -27.68 8.95
CA GLY A 794 25.41 -26.44 8.94
C GLY A 794 24.67 -25.19 8.46
N ALA A 795 23.55 -25.34 7.75
CA ALA A 795 22.72 -24.21 7.34
C ALA A 795 21.70 -23.84 8.44
N ALA A 796 21.72 -22.58 8.87
CA ALA A 796 20.56 -22.00 9.56
C ALA A 796 19.37 -21.91 8.59
N ALA A 797 18.15 -21.76 9.11
CA ALA A 797 16.98 -21.50 8.29
C ALA A 797 17.23 -20.26 7.41
N ALA A 798 17.24 -20.45 6.08
CA ALA A 798 17.63 -19.42 5.13
C ALA A 798 16.54 -18.34 5.01
N THR A 799 16.55 -17.39 5.94
CA THR A 799 15.91 -16.09 5.74
C THR A 799 16.42 -15.53 4.42
N VAL A 800 15.52 -15.23 3.48
CA VAL A 800 15.88 -14.38 2.33
C VAL A 800 16.26 -13.03 2.91
N THR A 801 17.55 -12.72 2.92
CA THR A 801 18.05 -11.41 3.31
C THR A 801 17.38 -10.37 2.41
N PRO A 802 16.68 -9.35 2.97
CA PRO A 802 16.08 -8.31 2.16
C PRO A 802 17.17 -7.66 1.31
N LEU A 803 16.92 -7.58 0.01
CA LEU A 803 17.90 -7.16 -0.99
C LEU A 803 18.45 -5.77 -0.65
N THR A 804 19.79 -5.65 -0.58
CA THR A 804 20.46 -4.34 -0.54
C THR A 804 20.36 -3.68 -1.92
N TYR A 805 19.19 -3.11 -2.20
CA TYR A 805 18.91 -2.42 -3.45
C TYR A 805 19.65 -1.07 -3.46
N SER A 806 20.66 -0.93 -4.32
CA SER A 806 21.32 0.35 -4.55
C SER A 806 20.36 1.29 -5.26
N THR A 807 19.85 2.32 -4.58
CA THR A 807 18.90 3.30 -5.12
C THR A 807 19.57 4.33 -6.04
N THR A 808 20.44 3.87 -6.93
CA THR A 808 21.08 4.66 -7.99
C THR A 808 20.18 4.69 -9.22
N LEU A 809 19.18 5.58 -9.19
CA LEU A 809 18.41 5.95 -10.39
C LEU A 809 19.37 6.43 -11.50
N PRO A 810 19.30 5.91 -12.73
CA PRO A 810 20.04 6.46 -13.85
C PRO A 810 19.60 7.91 -14.11
N ASN A 811 20.57 8.84 -14.08
CA ASN A 811 20.33 10.25 -14.39
C ASN A 811 19.75 10.39 -15.81
N PRO A 812 18.55 10.98 -16.02
CA PRO A 812 17.87 11.06 -17.32
C PRO A 812 18.53 12.00 -18.36
N LYS A 813 19.82 12.30 -18.18
CA LYS A 813 20.69 12.97 -19.17
C LYS A 813 21.95 12.17 -19.52
N ALA A 814 22.06 10.92 -19.08
CA ALA A 814 23.11 9.99 -19.52
C ALA A 814 22.69 9.29 -20.82
N LYS A 815 23.45 9.50 -21.90
CA LYS A 815 23.19 8.90 -23.21
C LYS A 815 23.40 7.38 -23.16
N THR A 816 22.36 6.60 -23.40
CA THR A 816 22.36 5.14 -23.29
C THR A 816 23.15 4.46 -24.41
N THR A 817 24.39 4.08 -24.12
CA THR A 817 25.08 3.00 -24.84
C THR A 817 24.65 1.66 -24.27
N LEU A 818 24.16 0.73 -25.11
CA LEU A 818 23.79 -0.61 -24.69
C LEU A 818 24.99 -1.36 -24.11
N PRO A 819 24.78 -2.31 -23.16
CA PRO A 819 25.83 -3.23 -22.76
C PRO A 819 26.26 -4.06 -23.98
N GLN A 820 27.55 -4.07 -24.30
CA GLN A 820 28.06 -4.88 -25.41
C GLN A 820 28.16 -6.35 -24.99
N THR A 821 27.66 -7.24 -25.85
CA THR A 821 28.11 -8.63 -25.89
C THR A 821 29.54 -8.67 -26.42
N ASN A 822 30.38 -9.55 -25.87
CA ASN A 822 31.79 -9.65 -26.22
C ASN A 822 32.00 -10.32 -27.59
N ASP A 823 31.94 -9.54 -28.67
CA ASP A 823 32.37 -9.96 -30.00
C ASP A 823 33.90 -9.81 -30.15
N GLU A 824 34.63 -10.92 -29.98
CA GLU A 824 36.05 -11.03 -30.35
C GLU A 824 36.22 -10.80 -31.87
N THR A 825 36.86 -9.70 -32.24
CA THR A 825 36.98 -9.28 -33.65
C THR A 825 37.88 -10.22 -34.45
N THR A 826 37.29 -11.09 -35.27
CA THR A 826 38.01 -11.96 -36.20
C THR A 826 37.90 -11.46 -37.65
N SER A 827 39.03 -11.46 -38.36
CA SER A 827 39.17 -10.82 -39.68
C SER A 827 38.59 -11.67 -40.83
N PRO A 828 37.84 -11.09 -41.79
CA PRO A 828 37.13 -11.83 -42.82
C PRO A 828 38.06 -12.27 -43.98
N LEU A 829 38.78 -13.39 -43.82
CA LEU A 829 39.62 -13.94 -44.90
C LEU A 829 39.74 -15.48 -44.99
N TRP A 830 39.18 -16.26 -44.06
CA TRP A 830 39.18 -17.73 -44.13
C TRP A 830 37.80 -18.29 -43.74
N GLY A 831 37.25 -19.23 -44.53
CA GLY A 831 35.93 -19.81 -44.24
C GLY A 831 35.23 -20.59 -45.38
N LEU A 832 35.64 -20.45 -46.64
CA LEU A 832 35.10 -21.21 -47.78
C LEU A 832 35.58 -22.69 -47.78
N ALA A 833 35.24 -23.49 -46.76
CA ALA A 833 35.75 -24.87 -46.65
C ALA A 833 34.94 -25.91 -45.81
N VAL A 834 33.61 -25.81 -45.64
CA VAL A 834 32.79 -26.99 -45.21
C VAL A 834 31.47 -27.10 -45.98
N LEU A 835 31.54 -27.44 -47.27
CA LEU A 835 30.37 -27.91 -48.04
C LEU A 835 30.80 -28.89 -49.15
N GLY A 836 31.68 -29.84 -48.80
CA GLY A 836 32.38 -30.66 -49.80
C GLY A 836 33.08 -31.91 -49.26
N SER A 837 32.49 -32.64 -48.31
CA SER A 837 33.12 -33.84 -47.73
C SER A 837 32.18 -34.98 -47.30
N LEU A 838 30.98 -35.12 -47.89
CA LEU A 838 30.19 -36.36 -47.76
C LEU A 838 29.30 -36.73 -48.96
N PHE A 839 29.73 -36.40 -50.18
CA PHE A 839 29.28 -37.08 -51.40
C PHE A 839 30.48 -37.42 -52.28
N GLY A 840 30.74 -38.72 -52.48
CA GLY A 840 31.68 -39.20 -53.50
C GLY A 840 32.77 -40.16 -53.00
N LEU A 841 32.42 -41.43 -52.76
CA LEU A 841 33.37 -42.54 -52.99
C LEU A 841 32.73 -43.92 -53.32
N VAL A 842 31.53 -43.93 -53.94
CA VAL A 842 31.02 -45.11 -54.67
C VAL A 842 30.57 -44.66 -56.05
N GLY A 843 31.39 -44.94 -57.08
CA GLY A 843 31.14 -44.44 -58.43
C GLY A 843 32.06 -45.04 -59.48
N LEU A 844 32.02 -46.37 -59.68
CA LEU A 844 32.93 -47.02 -60.62
C LEU A 844 32.31 -48.21 -61.39
N LYS A 845 31.35 -47.94 -62.30
CA LYS A 845 31.25 -48.67 -63.59
C LYS A 845 30.33 -48.03 -64.65
N ARG A 846 30.79 -48.16 -65.90
CA ARG A 846 30.07 -48.07 -67.20
C ARG A 846 29.59 -46.70 -67.73
N ARG A 847 30.51 -46.07 -68.48
CA ARG A 847 30.45 -45.71 -69.93
C ARG A 847 29.13 -45.17 -70.53
N LYS A 848 29.29 -44.07 -71.30
CA LYS A 848 28.77 -43.75 -72.68
C LYS A 848 27.41 -44.37 -73.10
N HIS A 849 26.47 -43.59 -73.66
CA HIS A 849 26.65 -42.83 -74.92
C HIS A 849 25.53 -41.79 -75.14
N ASN A 850 25.71 -40.95 -76.18
CA ASN A 850 24.73 -40.43 -77.15
C ASN A 850 23.24 -40.80 -77.00
N ASN A 851 22.27 -39.94 -77.38
CA ASN A 851 22.35 -38.67 -78.15
C ASN A 851 21.65 -37.53 -77.40
#